data_AF-A0A496UBR0-F1
#
_entry.id   AF-A0A496UBR0-F1
#
_cell.length_a   1.000
_cell.length_b   1.000
_cell.length_c   1.000
_cell.angle_alpha   90.00
_cell.angle_beta   90.00
_cell.angle_gamma   90.00
#
_symmetry.space_group_name_H-M   'P 1'
#
loop_
_entity.id
_entity.type
_entity.pdbx_description
1 polymer ?
#
loop_
_entity_poly.entity_id
_entity_poly.type
_entity_poly.pdbx_seq_one_letter_code
_entity_poly.pdbx_strand_id
1 'polypeptide(L)'
;MGCSMLLALIALVSTPVWPDTVPAFSLEFNQSQWEYACDHYWQDIYIPAQLSVDEYTYQCQFRIRGATSRELPKKSIKIELPQGAYLFGCNEFNMNAEYFDATRIRESLSYLYYSRTSQTVPEVHFTEVVFNGETQGAYLSVQDVDKEFLLNTDLPDEAVIYKCADRYTTLDRPYELAPYSKKTQESQPWDDFQLLIYWLRLCPEDLFREQLQQRFHYDDLISSVATNVLLGHGSTYYHNYIMLLDNTGSSEGWRYIPWDMDKTWGKYGPAVPYSKNGSTFGNRRNTLIWRMWCNETIREELLEEIYRQYPMYLEFSQNGTIDSLASLISPLVEADPFRNFTMNQFWGDVEYVRNWPESRYSNLVDQIENNPLPFSVSPPESCSAGIRVSWRSAGDQLTWRLEVSPDSIFTSPADRVYEAFPADTFWVIPEQFTGPDLWLQVYAVKDGVEYRSANGPLVSQAETQYETTGNIVINEINFQSNPQFNPGDWFEVINTEQTPVSLAGWALRDNNSSNLTILGELVINPGQCMVFSSDSFAFSSVFETLPAPTWWLTFNLSDQGDRLVLADPSGNTVDSVSYLPDAPWFWQAAGNGSTLMLTDTSLPNQNPSSWIPGPLGGTPFSPEIWDPAWSARGAVSFALNGPLPVHGNLGIKLTTIAPVTADVSLFDLCGRQVMEHTVVELETGVTDLTLATDKLPDGIYIVVLRNMGFLQTAKVTILGAR
;
A
#
# COMPACT_ATOMS: atom_id res chain seq x y z
N MET A 1 -15.05 -18.08 -28.32
CA MET A 1 -15.14 -17.06 -29.40
C MET A 1 -16.48 -16.37 -29.28
N GLY A 2 -16.48 -15.06 -28.99
CA GLY A 2 -17.71 -14.27 -28.88
C GLY A 2 -17.98 -13.73 -27.48
N CYS A 3 -17.12 -12.80 -27.01
CA CYS A 3 -17.54 -11.73 -26.09
C CYS A 3 -16.47 -10.62 -25.92
N SER A 4 -15.25 -10.78 -26.45
CA SER A 4 -14.18 -9.75 -26.36
C SER A 4 -14.10 -8.78 -27.54
N MET A 5 -15.04 -8.81 -28.49
CA MET A 5 -15.01 -7.95 -29.69
C MET A 5 -16.01 -6.78 -29.64
N LEU A 6 -16.86 -6.68 -28.61
CA LEU A 6 -17.93 -5.68 -28.58
C LEU A 6 -17.59 -4.41 -27.79
N LEU A 7 -16.58 -4.44 -26.91
CA LEU A 7 -16.08 -3.25 -26.20
C LEU A 7 -14.96 -2.52 -26.97
N ALA A 8 -14.20 -3.24 -27.80
CA ALA A 8 -13.15 -2.64 -28.65
C ALA A 8 -13.70 -1.89 -29.89
N LEU A 9 -15.02 -1.96 -30.16
CA LEU A 9 -15.63 -1.29 -31.31
C LEU A 9 -16.32 0.05 -30.99
N ILE A 10 -16.32 0.50 -29.73
CA ILE A 10 -16.85 1.82 -29.34
C ILE A 10 -15.74 2.89 -29.30
N ALA A 11 -14.46 2.51 -29.34
CA ALA A 11 -13.32 3.44 -29.40
C ALA A 11 -12.83 3.78 -30.82
N LEU A 12 -13.54 3.35 -31.87
CA LEU A 12 -13.19 3.61 -33.29
C LEU A 12 -13.99 4.74 -33.94
N VAL A 13 -14.79 5.48 -33.17
CA VAL A 13 -15.14 6.87 -33.53
C VAL A 13 -14.00 7.70 -32.97
N SER A 14 -13.07 8.09 -33.85
CA SER A 14 -11.87 8.86 -33.51
C SER A 14 -12.19 9.97 -32.51
N THR A 15 -11.88 9.75 -31.23
CA THR A 15 -11.70 10.88 -30.32
C THR A 15 -10.64 11.76 -30.97
N PRO A 16 -10.89 13.07 -31.14
CA PRO A 16 -9.89 13.96 -31.71
C PRO A 16 -8.58 13.74 -30.97
N VAL A 17 -7.44 13.63 -31.66
CA VAL A 17 -6.13 13.63 -30.99
C VAL A 17 -5.78 15.08 -30.67
N TRP A 18 -5.00 15.32 -29.63
CA TRP A 18 -4.51 16.67 -29.35
C TRP A 18 -3.84 17.26 -30.61
N PRO A 19 -4.16 18.51 -31.01
CA PRO A 19 -3.65 19.08 -32.24
C PRO A 19 -2.15 19.41 -32.16
N ASP A 20 -1.48 19.47 -33.32
CA ASP A 20 -0.07 19.89 -33.43
C ASP A 20 0.14 21.40 -33.15
N THR A 21 -0.94 22.15 -32.93
CA THR A 21 -0.96 23.58 -32.58
C THR A 21 -1.44 23.77 -31.14
N VAL A 22 -1.29 24.98 -30.59
CA VAL A 22 -1.87 25.32 -29.29
C VAL A 22 -3.37 25.60 -29.46
N PRO A 23 -4.29 24.72 -28.98
CA PRO A 23 -5.72 24.96 -29.09
C PRO A 23 -6.19 26.03 -28.09
N ALA A 24 -7.23 26.76 -28.48
CA ALA A 24 -7.89 27.73 -27.61
C ALA A 24 -9.12 27.11 -26.93
N PHE A 25 -9.09 27.04 -25.61
CA PHE A 25 -10.20 26.63 -24.75
C PHE A 25 -11.02 27.85 -24.36
N SER A 26 -12.09 28.10 -25.12
CA SER A 26 -12.98 29.25 -24.92
C SER A 26 -14.14 28.89 -24.01
N LEU A 27 -14.20 29.53 -22.83
CA LEU A 27 -15.24 29.33 -21.84
C LEU A 27 -16.17 30.56 -21.81
N GLU A 28 -17.45 30.33 -22.10
CA GLU A 28 -18.52 31.30 -21.90
C GLU A 28 -19.30 30.97 -20.62
N PHE A 29 -19.37 31.91 -19.68
CA PHE A 29 -19.95 31.69 -18.36
C PHE A 29 -20.45 32.99 -17.72
N ASN A 30 -21.19 32.85 -16.61
CA ASN A 30 -21.63 34.01 -15.84
C ASN A 30 -20.47 34.64 -15.06
N GLN A 31 -20.03 35.82 -15.51
CA GLN A 31 -18.92 36.57 -14.92
C GLN A 31 -19.04 36.80 -13.41
N SER A 32 -20.24 37.07 -12.87
CA SER A 32 -20.39 37.33 -11.43
C SER A 32 -20.17 36.07 -10.59
N GLN A 33 -20.40 34.87 -11.15
CA GLN A 33 -20.10 33.61 -10.46
C GLN A 33 -18.59 33.35 -10.40
N TRP A 34 -17.87 33.71 -11.47
CA TRP A 34 -16.41 33.65 -11.49
C TRP A 34 -15.76 34.62 -10.50
N GLU A 35 -16.25 35.86 -10.44
CA GLU A 35 -15.80 36.85 -9.46
C GLU A 35 -16.04 36.34 -8.03
N TYR A 36 -17.22 35.78 -7.77
CA TYR A 36 -17.52 35.16 -6.47
C TYR A 36 -16.56 34.00 -6.14
N ALA A 37 -16.27 33.12 -7.11
CA ALA A 37 -15.31 32.04 -6.91
C ALA A 37 -13.89 32.55 -6.67
N CYS A 38 -13.47 33.63 -7.35
CA CYS A 38 -12.19 34.29 -7.09
C CYS A 38 -12.10 34.90 -5.69
N ASP A 39 -13.19 35.50 -5.19
CA ASP A 39 -13.25 36.05 -3.82
C ASP A 39 -13.26 34.95 -2.75
N HIS A 40 -13.69 33.74 -3.11
CA HIS A 40 -13.78 32.56 -2.25
C HIS A 40 -12.86 31.44 -2.73
N TYR A 41 -11.67 31.79 -3.23
CA TYR A 41 -10.77 30.88 -3.93
C TYR A 41 -10.40 29.61 -3.14
N TRP A 42 -10.52 29.61 -1.81
CA TRP A 42 -10.26 28.45 -0.95
C TRP A 42 -11.35 27.36 -1.03
N GLN A 43 -12.48 27.60 -1.70
CA GLN A 43 -13.56 26.64 -1.90
C GLN A 43 -13.54 26.04 -3.30
N ASP A 44 -14.03 24.81 -3.44
CA ASP A 44 -14.29 24.19 -4.74
C ASP A 44 -15.66 24.61 -5.28
N ILE A 45 -15.73 25.84 -5.81
CA ILE A 45 -16.93 26.41 -6.42
C ILE A 45 -16.94 26.11 -7.92
N TYR A 46 -17.88 25.27 -8.36
CA TYR A 46 -18.10 24.96 -9.77
C TYR A 46 -19.00 26.00 -10.45
N ILE A 47 -18.56 26.46 -11.61
CA ILE A 47 -19.26 27.45 -12.44
C ILE A 47 -19.69 26.75 -13.72
N PRO A 48 -21.01 26.70 -14.01
CA PRO A 48 -21.50 26.24 -15.30
C PRO A 48 -20.97 27.13 -16.43
N ALA A 49 -20.51 26.51 -17.51
CA ALA A 49 -19.95 27.19 -18.67
C ALA A 49 -20.31 26.44 -19.96
N GLN A 50 -20.12 27.12 -21.09
CA GLN A 50 -20.01 26.49 -22.40
C GLN A 50 -18.54 26.54 -22.82
N LEU A 51 -17.93 25.37 -23.04
CA LEU A 51 -16.60 25.23 -23.62
C LEU A 51 -16.71 25.13 -25.14
N SER A 52 -15.92 25.91 -25.86
CA SER A 52 -15.67 25.75 -27.29
C SER A 52 -14.18 25.58 -27.57
N VAL A 53 -13.84 24.55 -28.35
CA VAL A 53 -12.48 24.26 -28.85
C VAL A 53 -12.61 23.88 -30.31
N ASP A 54 -12.03 24.68 -31.21
CA ASP A 54 -12.20 24.55 -32.66
C ASP A 54 -13.69 24.42 -33.05
N GLU A 55 -14.12 23.33 -33.69
CA GLU A 55 -15.52 23.05 -34.03
C GLU A 55 -16.35 22.42 -32.91
N TYR A 56 -15.73 22.03 -31.80
CA TYR A 56 -16.40 21.31 -30.71
C TYR A 56 -16.96 22.25 -29.66
N THR A 57 -18.19 21.99 -29.23
CA THR A 57 -18.85 22.75 -28.15
C THR A 57 -19.47 21.81 -27.13
N TYR A 58 -19.18 22.03 -25.85
CA TYR A 58 -19.69 21.27 -24.72
C TYR A 58 -20.32 22.20 -23.70
N GLN A 59 -21.46 21.80 -23.12
CA GLN A 59 -21.82 22.32 -21.79
C GLN A 59 -20.83 21.71 -20.80
N CYS A 60 -20.27 22.48 -19.88
CA CYS A 60 -19.31 21.98 -18.92
C CYS A 60 -19.47 22.73 -17.59
N GLN A 61 -18.65 22.36 -16.62
CA GLN A 61 -18.40 23.18 -15.44
C GLN A 61 -16.90 23.35 -15.25
N PHE A 62 -16.49 24.42 -14.60
CA PHE A 62 -15.09 24.59 -14.22
C PHE A 62 -14.97 25.23 -12.85
N ARG A 63 -13.81 25.05 -12.21
CA ARG A 63 -13.50 25.64 -10.91
C ARG A 63 -12.03 26.03 -10.82
N ILE A 64 -11.69 26.84 -9.83
CA ILE A 64 -10.30 27.08 -9.44
C ILE A 64 -9.69 25.78 -8.89
N ARG A 65 -8.44 25.47 -9.27
CA ARG A 65 -7.68 24.30 -8.78
C ARG A 65 -6.37 24.69 -8.12
N GLY A 66 -5.77 23.73 -7.43
CA GLY A 66 -4.48 23.87 -6.73
C GLY A 66 -4.64 24.08 -5.24
N ALA A 67 -3.57 24.54 -4.58
CA ALA A 67 -3.55 24.86 -3.15
C ALA A 67 -3.12 26.33 -2.95
N THR A 68 -1.82 26.58 -2.83
CA THR A 68 -1.28 27.95 -2.71
C THR A 68 -1.47 28.77 -3.99
N SER A 69 -1.56 28.11 -5.16
CA SER A 69 -1.79 28.78 -6.44
C SER A 69 -3.16 29.43 -6.56
N ARG A 70 -4.14 29.04 -5.72
CA ARG A 70 -5.49 29.63 -5.73
C ARG A 70 -5.49 31.10 -5.35
N GLU A 71 -4.51 31.55 -4.57
CA GLU A 71 -4.34 32.94 -4.15
C GLU A 71 -3.82 33.84 -5.28
N LEU A 72 -3.25 33.26 -6.34
CA LEU A 72 -2.53 34.01 -7.37
C LEU A 72 -3.50 34.75 -8.31
N PRO A 73 -3.10 35.91 -8.88
CA PRO A 73 -3.97 36.66 -9.78
C PRO A 73 -4.50 35.83 -10.95
N LYS A 74 -3.60 35.14 -11.66
CA LYS A 74 -3.94 34.18 -12.70
C LYS A 74 -4.26 32.83 -12.07
N LYS A 75 -5.51 32.38 -12.22
CA LYS A 75 -6.03 31.17 -11.57
C LYS A 75 -5.76 29.94 -12.43
N SER A 76 -5.15 28.90 -11.88
CA SER A 76 -5.26 27.55 -12.46
C SER A 76 -6.72 27.08 -12.34
N ILE A 77 -7.23 26.41 -13.38
CA ILE A 77 -8.62 25.92 -13.40
C ILE A 77 -8.67 24.42 -13.71
N LYS A 78 -9.70 23.75 -13.19
CA LYS A 78 -10.11 22.41 -13.63
C LYS A 78 -11.42 22.53 -14.39
N ILE A 79 -11.47 21.98 -15.61
CA ILE A 79 -12.65 21.92 -16.46
C ILE A 79 -13.16 20.48 -16.45
N GLU A 80 -14.46 20.29 -16.25
CA GLU A 80 -15.11 18.98 -16.24
C GLU A 80 -16.22 18.95 -17.30
N LEU A 81 -16.12 18.00 -18.21
CA LEU A 81 -17.12 17.75 -19.23
C LEU A 81 -18.28 16.93 -18.65
N PRO A 82 -19.45 16.92 -19.30
CA PRO A 82 -20.58 16.09 -18.89
C PRO A 82 -20.21 14.61 -18.96
N GLN A 83 -20.84 13.81 -18.11
CA GLN A 83 -20.63 12.37 -18.09
C GLN A 83 -20.76 11.75 -19.50
N GLY A 84 -19.72 11.03 -19.93
CA GLY A 84 -19.65 10.37 -21.24
C GLY A 84 -19.21 11.27 -22.40
N ALA A 85 -18.95 12.56 -22.17
CA ALA A 85 -18.32 13.45 -23.14
C ALA A 85 -16.80 13.42 -22.99
N TYR A 86 -16.09 13.36 -24.11
CA TYR A 86 -14.65 13.33 -24.17
C TYR A 86 -14.15 14.29 -25.25
N LEU A 87 -13.10 15.04 -24.95
CA LEU A 87 -12.35 15.84 -25.89
C LEU A 87 -10.88 15.45 -25.74
N PHE A 88 -10.18 15.20 -26.83
CA PHE A 88 -8.79 14.71 -26.76
C PHE A 88 -8.58 13.45 -25.91
N GLY A 89 -9.62 12.60 -25.79
CA GLY A 89 -9.59 11.40 -24.94
C GLY A 89 -9.84 11.66 -23.45
N CYS A 90 -9.99 12.92 -23.03
CA CYS A 90 -10.18 13.31 -21.63
C CYS A 90 -11.59 13.86 -21.40
N ASN A 91 -12.15 13.62 -20.21
CA ASN A 91 -13.37 14.29 -19.75
C ASN A 91 -13.08 15.40 -18.71
N GLU A 92 -11.85 15.47 -18.22
CA GLU A 92 -11.39 16.48 -17.29
C GLU A 92 -10.07 17.09 -17.76
N PHE A 93 -9.93 18.41 -17.57
CA PHE A 93 -8.72 19.14 -17.96
C PHE A 93 -8.22 19.98 -16.81
N ASN A 94 -6.94 19.83 -16.55
CA ASN A 94 -6.20 20.47 -15.48
C ASN A 94 -5.34 21.59 -16.07
N MET A 95 -5.90 22.78 -16.18
CA MET A 95 -5.24 23.92 -16.81
C MET A 95 -4.43 24.68 -15.77
N ASN A 96 -3.12 24.44 -15.76
CA ASN A 96 -2.17 25.15 -14.92
C ASN A 96 -1.80 26.51 -15.50
N ALA A 97 -1.89 27.55 -14.68
CA ALA A 97 -1.52 28.91 -15.06
C ALA A 97 0.00 29.14 -15.12
N GLU A 98 0.80 28.23 -14.55
CA GLU A 98 2.27 28.32 -14.48
C GLU A 98 2.78 29.68 -13.97
N TYR A 99 2.02 30.33 -13.08
CA TYR A 99 2.17 31.77 -12.80
C TYR A 99 3.58 32.15 -12.30
N PHE A 100 4.20 31.32 -11.45
CA PHE A 100 5.54 31.55 -10.91
C PHE A 100 6.69 31.16 -11.85
N ASP A 101 6.40 30.45 -12.93
CA ASP A 101 7.37 30.12 -13.97
C ASP A 101 7.25 31.13 -15.11
N ALA A 102 8.09 32.17 -15.13
CA ALA A 102 8.03 33.20 -16.16
C ALA A 102 8.10 32.62 -17.58
N THR A 103 8.79 31.50 -17.79
CA THR A 103 8.93 30.87 -19.11
C THR A 103 7.71 30.03 -19.49
N ARG A 104 6.89 29.61 -18.52
CA ARG A 104 5.73 28.71 -18.65
C ARG A 104 6.06 27.31 -19.20
N ILE A 105 7.34 26.97 -19.38
CA ILE A 105 7.75 25.70 -20.02
C ILE A 105 8.33 24.68 -19.05
N ARG A 106 8.68 25.03 -17.80
CA ARG A 106 9.47 24.14 -16.93
C ARG A 106 8.77 22.81 -16.62
N GLU A 107 7.48 22.84 -16.30
CA GLU A 107 6.70 21.62 -16.05
C GLU A 107 6.63 20.76 -17.32
N SER A 108 6.28 21.35 -18.47
CA SER A 108 6.22 20.63 -19.75
C SER A 108 7.56 20.00 -20.15
N LEU A 109 8.64 20.77 -20.01
CA LEU A 109 10.00 20.37 -20.35
C LEU A 109 10.48 19.22 -19.46
N SER A 110 10.06 19.22 -18.20
CA SER A 110 10.36 18.14 -17.26
C SER A 110 9.70 16.84 -17.67
N TYR A 111 8.39 16.83 -17.90
CA TYR A 111 7.71 15.60 -18.33
C TYR A 111 8.21 15.10 -19.68
N LEU A 112 8.47 16.00 -20.64
CA LEU A 112 9.10 15.62 -21.92
C LEU A 112 10.46 14.93 -21.74
N TYR A 113 11.26 15.36 -20.75
CA TYR A 113 12.53 14.70 -20.46
C TYR A 113 12.34 13.36 -19.74
N TYR A 114 11.42 13.25 -18.77
CA TYR A 114 11.05 11.98 -18.15
C TYR A 114 10.56 10.93 -19.17
N SER A 115 9.77 11.35 -20.16
CA SER A 115 9.34 10.43 -21.23
C SER A 115 10.51 9.93 -22.07
N ARG A 116 11.58 10.72 -22.26
CA ARG A 116 12.80 10.28 -22.98
C ARG A 116 13.61 9.24 -22.22
N THR A 117 13.48 9.18 -20.91
CA THR A 117 14.04 8.15 -20.05
C THR A 117 13.11 6.94 -19.90
N SER A 118 12.09 6.82 -20.77
CA SER A 118 11.11 5.71 -20.85
C SER A 118 10.20 5.57 -19.63
N GLN A 119 9.98 6.66 -18.90
CA GLN A 119 9.17 6.64 -17.67
C GLN A 119 7.72 6.98 -17.96
N THR A 120 6.82 6.26 -17.30
CA THR A 120 5.39 6.55 -17.33
C THR A 120 5.10 7.81 -16.50
N VAL A 121 4.78 8.90 -17.17
CA VAL A 121 4.51 10.21 -16.57
C VAL A 121 3.27 10.85 -17.19
N PRO A 122 2.64 11.84 -16.53
CA PRO A 122 1.51 12.58 -17.10
C PRO A 122 1.82 13.17 -18.47
N GLU A 123 0.86 13.05 -19.39
CA GLU A 123 0.87 13.84 -20.62
C GLU A 123 0.60 15.32 -20.35
N VAL A 124 1.23 16.18 -21.15
CA VAL A 124 1.14 17.63 -20.99
C VAL A 124 1.02 18.35 -22.32
N HIS A 125 0.16 19.37 -22.35
CA HIS A 125 -0.12 20.11 -23.58
C HIS A 125 -0.33 21.60 -23.32
N PHE A 126 0.29 22.45 -24.13
CA PHE A 126 0.02 23.88 -24.10
C PHE A 126 -1.39 24.19 -24.61
N THR A 127 -2.05 25.13 -23.95
CA THR A 127 -3.36 25.65 -24.31
C THR A 127 -3.38 27.17 -24.19
N GLU A 128 -4.25 27.81 -24.95
CA GLU A 128 -4.76 29.13 -24.62
C GLU A 128 -6.08 28.94 -23.86
N VAL A 129 -6.30 29.70 -22.77
CA VAL A 129 -7.62 29.77 -22.13
C VAL A 129 -8.22 31.14 -22.45
N VAL A 130 -9.47 31.16 -22.91
CA VAL A 130 -10.21 32.39 -23.26
C VAL A 130 -11.47 32.44 -22.41
N PHE A 131 -11.68 33.53 -21.67
CA PHE A 131 -12.86 33.72 -20.83
C PHE A 131 -13.75 34.81 -21.41
N ASN A 132 -14.99 34.47 -21.76
CA ASN A 132 -15.97 35.41 -22.31
C ASN A 132 -15.43 36.26 -23.47
N GLY A 133 -14.59 35.66 -24.33
CA GLY A 133 -13.95 36.30 -25.48
C GLY A 133 -12.59 36.96 -25.19
N GLU A 134 -12.14 37.01 -23.93
CA GLU A 134 -10.88 37.63 -23.54
C GLU A 134 -9.81 36.59 -23.20
N THR A 135 -8.65 36.68 -23.85
CA THR A 135 -7.53 35.76 -23.59
C THR A 135 -7.05 35.88 -22.14
N GLN A 136 -6.82 34.72 -21.53
CA GLN A 136 -6.14 34.59 -20.24
C GLN A 136 -4.66 34.22 -20.44
N GLY A 137 -4.18 34.20 -21.69
CA GLY A 137 -2.83 33.80 -22.08
C GLY A 137 -2.60 32.29 -22.02
N ALA A 138 -1.32 31.91 -21.91
CA ALA A 138 -0.87 30.52 -21.92
C ALA A 138 -1.23 29.74 -20.64
N TYR A 139 -1.67 28.50 -20.81
CA TYR A 139 -1.85 27.50 -19.76
C TYR A 139 -1.20 26.17 -20.18
N LEU A 140 -0.87 25.33 -19.21
CA LEU A 140 -0.44 23.96 -19.43
C LEU A 140 -1.55 23.00 -18.96
N SER A 141 -2.10 22.21 -19.87
CA SER A 141 -2.95 21.07 -19.52
C SER A 141 -2.06 19.95 -19.02
N VAL A 142 -2.31 19.41 -17.82
CA VAL A 142 -1.54 18.31 -17.23
C VAL A 142 -2.49 17.16 -16.89
N GLN A 143 -2.31 16.00 -17.52
CA GLN A 143 -3.12 14.81 -17.26
C GLN A 143 -3.14 14.47 -15.76
N ASP A 144 -4.31 14.21 -15.19
CA ASP A 144 -4.38 13.68 -13.82
C ASP A 144 -3.92 12.21 -13.83
N VAL A 145 -3.19 11.80 -12.79
CA VAL A 145 -2.81 10.39 -12.58
C VAL A 145 -3.90 9.74 -11.74
N ASP A 146 -4.89 9.18 -12.42
CA ASP A 146 -6.05 8.50 -11.84
C ASP A 146 -6.48 7.31 -12.72
N LYS A 147 -7.75 6.93 -12.69
CA LYS A 147 -8.26 5.81 -13.49
C LYS A 147 -8.13 6.05 -15.00
N GLU A 148 -8.26 7.27 -15.49
CA GLU A 148 -8.13 7.56 -16.93
C GLU A 148 -6.67 7.50 -17.37
N PHE A 149 -5.74 7.86 -16.49
CA PHE A 149 -4.32 7.62 -16.74
C PHE A 149 -4.02 6.14 -16.94
N LEU A 150 -4.56 5.25 -16.09
CA LEU A 150 -4.38 3.80 -16.26
C LEU A 150 -4.88 3.33 -17.63
N LEU A 151 -6.09 3.73 -18.03
CA LEU A 151 -6.71 3.37 -19.31
C LEU A 151 -5.91 3.81 -20.54
N ASN A 152 -5.09 4.86 -20.40
CA ASN A 152 -4.26 5.41 -21.48
C ASN A 152 -2.81 4.90 -21.44
N THR A 153 -2.51 3.95 -20.55
CA THR A 153 -1.19 3.33 -20.39
C THR A 153 -1.30 1.81 -20.52
N ASP A 154 -0.16 1.12 -20.55
CA ASP A 154 -0.12 -0.35 -20.47
C ASP A 154 -0.28 -0.89 -19.03
N LEU A 155 -0.67 -0.03 -18.08
CA LEU A 155 -0.91 -0.38 -16.68
C LEU A 155 -2.31 -1.01 -16.54
N PRO A 156 -2.50 -1.96 -15.62
CA PRO A 156 -3.79 -2.63 -15.49
C PRO A 156 -4.80 -1.78 -14.71
N ASP A 157 -6.09 -2.01 -14.96
CA ASP A 157 -7.21 -1.25 -14.39
C ASP A 157 -7.30 -1.39 -12.85
N GLU A 158 -6.79 -2.48 -12.30
CA GLU A 158 -6.72 -2.76 -10.88
C GLU A 158 -5.63 -1.98 -10.14
N ALA A 159 -4.69 -1.35 -10.85
CA ALA A 159 -3.57 -0.63 -10.26
C ALA A 159 -4.01 0.42 -9.24
N VAL A 160 -3.25 0.53 -8.16
CA VAL A 160 -3.58 1.39 -7.01
C VAL A 160 -2.71 2.63 -7.01
N ILE A 161 -3.33 3.81 -7.03
CA ILE A 161 -2.63 5.09 -7.11
C ILE A 161 -2.75 5.83 -5.78
N TYR A 162 -1.61 6.18 -5.18
CA TYR A 162 -1.49 7.01 -3.98
C TYR A 162 -0.75 8.30 -4.30
N LYS A 163 -1.43 9.43 -4.18
CA LYS A 163 -0.93 10.77 -4.48
C LYS A 163 -0.63 11.55 -3.20
N CYS A 164 0.46 12.32 -3.19
CA CYS A 164 0.70 13.28 -2.12
C CYS A 164 -0.37 14.39 -2.14
N ALA A 165 -1.11 14.55 -1.04
CA ALA A 165 -2.17 15.55 -0.92
C ALA A 165 -1.74 16.76 -0.07
N ASP A 166 -0.83 16.55 0.88
CA ASP A 166 -0.25 17.59 1.72
C ASP A 166 1.25 17.30 1.97
N ARG A 167 1.99 18.30 2.45
CA ARG A 167 3.41 18.21 2.81
C ARG A 167 3.65 17.09 3.83
N TYR A 168 4.91 16.69 3.94
CA TYR A 168 5.39 15.65 4.87
C TYR A 168 5.00 14.22 4.47
N THR A 169 4.79 13.99 3.18
CA THR A 169 4.65 12.66 2.60
C THR A 169 6.02 12.02 2.43
N THR A 170 6.64 11.63 3.53
CA THR A 170 8.03 11.15 3.57
C THR A 170 8.19 9.64 3.72
N LEU A 171 7.11 8.85 3.64
CA LEU A 171 7.17 7.37 3.71
C LEU A 171 7.89 6.85 4.96
N ASP A 172 7.81 7.55 6.09
CA ASP A 172 8.49 7.24 7.36
C ASP A 172 7.51 6.85 8.49
N ARG A 173 6.21 7.06 8.31
CA ARG A 173 5.19 6.82 9.35
C ARG A 173 3.98 6.07 8.77
N PRO A 174 3.89 4.75 9.00
CA PRO A 174 2.86 3.92 8.38
C PRO A 174 1.44 4.22 8.88
N TYR A 175 1.30 4.86 10.03
CA TYR A 175 0.03 5.27 10.63
C TYR A 175 -0.40 6.71 10.25
N GLU A 176 0.45 7.50 9.58
CA GLU A 176 0.13 8.87 9.15
C GLU A 176 -0.25 8.92 7.66
N LEU A 177 -1.40 8.33 7.30
CA LEU A 177 -1.88 8.28 5.91
C LEU A 177 -2.65 9.53 5.45
N ALA A 178 -3.13 10.35 6.38
CA ALA A 178 -3.93 11.54 6.08
C ALA A 178 -3.31 12.53 5.07
N PRO A 179 -1.97 12.71 4.99
CA PRO A 179 -1.33 13.55 3.97
C PRO A 179 -1.34 12.96 2.55
N TYR A 180 -1.86 11.76 2.35
CA TYR A 180 -1.97 11.09 1.05
C TYR A 180 -3.43 10.98 0.61
N SER A 181 -3.65 10.88 -0.70
CA SER A 181 -4.93 10.55 -1.29
C SER A 181 -4.83 9.30 -2.14
N LYS A 182 -5.72 8.35 -1.93
CA LYS A 182 -5.91 7.19 -2.80
C LYS A 182 -6.80 7.61 -3.97
N LYS A 183 -6.32 7.42 -5.19
CA LYS A 183 -6.93 7.95 -6.44
C LYS A 183 -7.63 6.88 -7.27
N THR A 184 -7.33 5.61 -7.00
CA THR A 184 -8.00 4.44 -7.57
C THR A 184 -8.21 3.43 -6.46
N GLN A 185 -9.19 2.55 -6.61
CA GLN A 185 -9.57 1.58 -5.56
C GLN A 185 -9.87 2.27 -4.20
N GLU A 186 -10.55 3.43 -4.23
CA GLU A 186 -10.76 4.29 -3.05
C GLU A 186 -11.55 3.60 -1.92
N SER A 187 -12.41 2.64 -2.25
CA SER A 187 -13.15 1.85 -1.26
C SER A 187 -12.32 0.73 -0.63
N GLN A 188 -11.20 0.36 -1.25
CA GLN A 188 -10.31 -0.68 -0.74
C GLN A 188 -9.44 -0.12 0.39
N PRO A 189 -9.09 -0.93 1.40
CA PRO A 189 -8.18 -0.53 2.46
C PRO A 189 -6.77 -0.12 1.99
N TRP A 190 -6.01 0.50 2.88
CA TRP A 190 -4.72 1.13 2.57
C TRP A 190 -3.51 0.23 2.88
N ASP A 191 -3.74 -1.06 3.12
CA ASP A 191 -2.75 -1.95 3.71
C ASP A 191 -1.50 -2.04 2.84
N ASP A 192 -1.63 -2.19 1.51
CA ASP A 192 -0.48 -2.23 0.61
C ASP A 192 0.48 -1.04 0.83
N PHE A 193 -0.07 0.16 1.00
CA PHE A 193 0.71 1.37 1.19
C PHE A 193 1.28 1.48 2.61
N GLN A 194 0.52 1.06 3.63
CA GLN A 194 1.05 0.96 4.99
C GLN A 194 2.20 -0.05 5.07
N LEU A 195 2.06 -1.21 4.41
CA LEU A 195 3.06 -2.27 4.35
C LEU A 195 4.32 -1.81 3.63
N LEU A 196 4.19 -1.07 2.54
CA LEU A 196 5.35 -0.43 1.91
C LEU A 196 6.11 0.46 2.90
N ILE A 197 5.40 1.30 3.66
CA ILE A 197 6.02 2.24 4.61
C ILE A 197 6.65 1.48 5.80
N TYR A 198 5.99 0.43 6.31
CA TYR A 198 6.57 -0.46 7.32
C TYR A 198 7.84 -1.11 6.78
N TRP A 199 7.79 -1.72 5.60
CA TRP A 199 8.95 -2.34 4.97
C TRP A 199 10.11 -1.35 4.78
N LEU A 200 9.84 -0.14 4.28
CA LEU A 200 10.84 0.92 4.12
C LEU A 200 11.53 1.28 5.44
N ARG A 201 10.80 1.26 6.55
CA ARG A 201 11.35 1.56 7.88
C ARG A 201 12.15 0.41 8.47
N LEU A 202 11.76 -0.84 8.17
CA LEU A 202 12.17 -2.01 8.94
C LEU A 202 13.09 -2.97 8.21
N CYS A 203 13.08 -2.96 6.87
CA CYS A 203 13.92 -3.84 6.08
C CYS A 203 15.40 -3.62 6.47
N PRO A 204 16.14 -4.67 6.86
CA PRO A 204 17.56 -4.56 7.18
C PRO A 204 18.38 -3.96 6.02
N GLU A 205 19.42 -3.19 6.34
CA GLU A 205 20.22 -2.48 5.32
C GLU A 205 20.95 -3.40 4.33
N ASP A 206 21.31 -4.61 4.76
CA ASP A 206 21.93 -5.66 3.95
C ASP A 206 20.94 -6.34 2.99
N LEU A 207 19.65 -6.37 3.34
CA LEU A 207 18.58 -6.92 2.48
C LEU A 207 17.91 -5.86 1.60
N PHE A 208 18.12 -4.58 1.90
CA PHE A 208 17.37 -3.48 1.29
C PHE A 208 17.41 -3.47 -0.23
N ARG A 209 18.59 -3.63 -0.84
CA ARG A 209 18.73 -3.57 -2.31
C ARG A 209 17.98 -4.71 -3.00
N GLU A 210 18.18 -5.95 -2.55
CA GLU A 210 17.52 -7.12 -3.16
C GLU A 210 16.00 -7.02 -3.02
N GLN A 211 15.51 -6.64 -1.84
CA GLN A 211 14.06 -6.49 -1.64
C GLN A 211 13.50 -5.29 -2.39
N LEU A 212 14.26 -4.20 -2.55
CA LEU A 212 13.84 -3.07 -3.38
C LEU A 212 13.69 -3.50 -4.85
N GLN A 213 14.60 -4.33 -5.37
CA GLN A 213 14.52 -4.91 -6.72
C GLN A 213 13.31 -5.82 -6.93
N GLN A 214 12.89 -6.55 -5.89
CA GLN A 214 11.72 -7.43 -5.95
C GLN A 214 10.40 -6.67 -5.88
N ARG A 215 10.40 -5.44 -5.35
CA ARG A 215 9.18 -4.68 -5.02
C ARG A 215 8.89 -3.51 -5.92
N PHE A 216 9.90 -2.98 -6.59
CA PHE A 216 9.79 -1.82 -7.44
C PHE A 216 10.12 -2.20 -8.87
N HIS A 217 9.57 -1.44 -9.81
CA HIS A 217 10.17 -1.32 -11.12
C HIS A 217 11.53 -0.64 -10.96
N TYR A 218 12.55 -1.46 -10.68
CA TYR A 218 13.80 -1.00 -10.10
C TYR A 218 14.56 -0.05 -11.03
N ASP A 219 14.67 -0.42 -12.31
CA ASP A 219 15.35 0.40 -13.30
C ASP A 219 14.63 1.74 -13.50
N ASP A 220 13.29 1.72 -13.51
CA ASP A 220 12.46 2.93 -13.61
C ASP A 220 12.63 3.84 -12.38
N LEU A 221 12.72 3.24 -11.19
CA LEU A 221 12.98 3.95 -9.94
C LEU A 221 14.37 4.61 -9.94
N ILE A 222 15.41 3.85 -10.29
CA ILE A 222 16.79 4.37 -10.41
C ILE A 222 16.83 5.53 -11.42
N SER A 223 16.21 5.33 -12.59
CA SER A 223 16.11 6.37 -13.61
C SER A 223 15.36 7.59 -13.09
N SER A 224 14.29 7.42 -12.31
CA SER A 224 13.46 8.53 -11.79
C SER A 224 14.21 9.37 -10.77
N VAL A 225 14.95 8.72 -9.88
CA VAL A 225 15.74 9.42 -8.88
C VAL A 225 16.89 10.18 -9.56
N ALA A 226 17.58 9.55 -10.52
CA ALA A 226 18.63 10.21 -11.30
C ALA A 226 18.11 11.42 -12.11
N THR A 227 16.97 11.27 -12.79
CA THR A 227 16.33 12.37 -13.52
C THR A 227 15.93 13.51 -12.59
N ASN A 228 15.36 13.21 -11.41
CA ASN A 228 15.03 14.23 -10.41
C ASN A 228 16.26 15.02 -9.95
N VAL A 229 17.40 14.35 -9.77
CA VAL A 229 18.67 14.98 -9.40
C VAL A 229 19.17 15.94 -10.48
N LEU A 230 19.05 15.59 -11.76
CA LEU A 230 19.44 16.44 -12.88
C LEU A 230 18.49 17.63 -13.07
N LEU A 231 17.18 17.42 -12.90
CA LEU A 231 16.18 18.49 -12.98
C LEU A 231 16.21 19.44 -11.76
N GLY A 232 16.71 18.97 -10.62
CA GLY A 232 16.87 19.75 -9.39
C GLY A 232 15.55 20.06 -8.68
N HIS A 233 14.59 19.13 -8.69
CA HIS A 233 13.31 19.32 -8.02
C HIS A 233 13.44 19.04 -6.51
N GLY A 234 13.51 20.11 -5.71
CA GLY A 234 13.74 20.02 -4.27
C GLY A 234 12.54 19.57 -3.44
N SER A 235 11.32 19.60 -3.98
CA SER A 235 10.08 19.21 -3.29
C SER A 235 9.76 17.73 -3.36
N THR A 236 10.21 17.02 -4.41
CA THR A 236 10.02 15.56 -4.61
C THR A 236 10.37 14.73 -3.37
N TYR A 237 11.33 15.20 -2.57
CA TYR A 237 11.79 14.51 -1.37
C TYR A 237 10.88 14.65 -0.13
N TYR A 238 9.75 15.38 -0.22
CA TYR A 238 8.75 15.49 0.86
C TYR A 238 7.30 15.71 0.38
N HIS A 239 7.11 15.81 -0.94
CA HIS A 239 5.84 16.03 -1.65
C HIS A 239 6.05 15.71 -3.14
N ASN A 240 5.08 16.01 -4.02
CA ASN A 240 5.29 16.10 -5.47
C ASN A 240 5.73 14.78 -6.14
N TYR A 241 5.20 13.66 -5.64
CA TYR A 241 5.28 12.36 -6.28
C TYR A 241 3.99 11.56 -6.06
N ILE A 242 3.87 10.49 -6.83
CA ILE A 242 2.79 9.50 -6.77
C ILE A 242 3.43 8.13 -6.63
N MET A 243 2.85 7.31 -5.76
CA MET A 243 3.17 5.90 -5.63
C MET A 243 2.08 5.11 -6.33
N LEU A 244 2.45 4.34 -7.35
CA LEU A 244 1.54 3.51 -8.11
C LEU A 244 1.94 2.05 -7.89
N LEU A 245 0.96 1.20 -7.58
CA LEU A 245 1.13 -0.24 -7.47
C LEU A 245 0.51 -0.89 -8.70
N ASP A 246 1.35 -1.45 -9.58
CA ASP A 246 0.94 -1.94 -10.89
C ASP A 246 -0.08 -3.09 -10.81
N ASN A 247 0.10 -4.11 -9.95
CA ASN A 247 -0.83 -5.24 -9.87
C ASN A 247 -0.99 -5.74 -8.43
N THR A 248 -2.22 -6.09 -8.04
CA THR A 248 -2.50 -6.77 -6.76
C THR A 248 -2.18 -8.25 -6.92
N GLY A 249 -0.90 -8.57 -6.81
CA GLY A 249 -0.37 -9.93 -6.82
C GLY A 249 0.75 -10.14 -7.84
N SER A 250 1.78 -10.85 -7.39
CA SER A 250 2.64 -11.74 -8.15
C SER A 250 3.62 -11.16 -9.21
N SER A 251 3.26 -10.08 -9.91
CA SER A 251 4.19 -9.23 -10.66
C SER A 251 4.18 -7.83 -10.05
N GLU A 252 4.44 -7.78 -8.75
CA GLU A 252 4.26 -6.63 -7.85
C GLU A 252 5.40 -5.63 -8.02
N GLY A 253 5.11 -4.52 -8.68
CA GLY A 253 6.06 -3.43 -8.79
C GLY A 253 5.42 -2.12 -8.37
N TRP A 254 6.00 -1.49 -7.35
CA TRP A 254 5.79 -0.09 -7.07
C TRP A 254 6.50 0.76 -8.12
N ARG A 255 5.82 1.79 -8.60
CA ARG A 255 6.37 2.86 -9.41
C ARG A 255 6.38 4.16 -8.62
N TYR A 256 7.41 4.95 -8.87
CA TYR A 256 7.58 6.28 -8.33
C TYR A 256 7.40 7.28 -9.48
N ILE A 257 6.27 8.00 -9.49
CA ILE A 257 5.92 8.92 -10.58
C ILE A 257 6.08 10.36 -10.09
N PRO A 258 6.86 11.23 -10.78
CA PRO A 258 6.99 12.63 -10.42
C PRO A 258 5.68 13.40 -10.64
N TRP A 259 5.46 14.46 -9.86
CA TRP A 259 4.27 15.32 -9.99
C TRP A 259 4.62 16.78 -9.71
N ASP A 260 3.85 17.73 -10.26
CA ASP A 260 3.96 19.19 -9.99
C ASP A 260 5.39 19.70 -10.24
N MET A 261 5.79 19.71 -11.52
CA MET A 261 7.18 19.86 -11.95
C MET A 261 7.55 21.31 -12.33
N ASP A 262 6.77 22.31 -11.90
CA ASP A 262 6.99 23.74 -12.19
C ASP A 262 8.31 24.26 -11.59
N LYS A 263 8.71 23.74 -10.42
CA LYS A 263 9.94 24.14 -9.71
C LYS A 263 11.15 23.25 -10.04
N THR A 264 11.42 23.13 -11.31
CA THR A 264 12.56 22.41 -11.90
C THR A 264 13.45 23.39 -12.67
N TRP A 265 14.50 22.89 -13.34
CA TRP A 265 15.33 23.68 -14.26
C TRP A 265 15.82 24.99 -13.63
N GLY A 266 16.40 24.84 -12.44
CA GLY A 266 17.06 25.92 -11.69
C GLY A 266 16.19 26.80 -10.82
N LYS A 267 14.91 26.46 -10.62
CA LYS A 267 14.07 27.22 -9.67
C LYS A 267 14.60 27.19 -8.22
N TYR A 268 15.20 26.08 -7.79
CA TYR A 268 15.87 25.95 -6.48
C TYR A 268 17.36 26.35 -6.50
N GLY A 269 17.89 26.75 -7.65
CA GLY A 269 19.31 27.01 -7.86
C GLY A 269 20.18 25.73 -7.96
N PRO A 270 21.42 25.86 -8.43
CA PRO A 270 22.29 24.71 -8.74
C PRO A 270 22.72 23.93 -7.50
N ALA A 271 22.75 24.59 -6.33
CA ALA A 271 23.13 24.02 -5.04
C ALA A 271 22.03 23.21 -4.33
N VAL A 272 20.89 22.97 -4.99
CA VAL A 272 19.86 22.09 -4.44
C VAL A 272 20.46 20.71 -4.12
N PRO A 273 20.25 20.14 -2.92
CA PRO A 273 20.83 18.84 -2.57
C PRO A 273 20.33 17.72 -3.47
N TYR A 274 21.19 16.73 -3.77
CA TYR A 274 20.80 15.55 -4.57
C TYR A 274 20.12 14.43 -3.76
N SER A 275 20.28 14.41 -2.43
CA SER A 275 19.83 13.32 -1.57
C SER A 275 18.73 13.71 -0.58
N LYS A 276 18.28 14.97 -0.60
CA LYS A 276 17.31 15.50 0.37
C LYS A 276 16.58 16.73 -0.16
N ASN A 277 15.53 17.12 0.56
CA ASN A 277 14.77 18.33 0.26
C ASN A 277 15.63 19.61 0.27
N GLY A 278 15.20 20.58 -0.55
CA GLY A 278 15.83 21.90 -0.62
C GLY A 278 15.31 22.91 0.40
N SER A 279 14.31 22.54 1.21
CA SER A 279 13.67 23.42 2.20
C SER A 279 14.19 23.18 3.61
N THR A 280 14.36 24.24 4.39
CA THR A 280 14.58 24.17 5.85
C THR A 280 13.32 23.79 6.63
N PHE A 281 12.15 23.78 5.97
CA PHE A 281 10.87 23.44 6.56
C PHE A 281 10.64 21.93 6.44
N GLY A 282 10.68 21.24 7.58
CA GLY A 282 10.48 19.80 7.66
C GLY A 282 11.79 19.03 7.54
N ASN A 283 12.41 18.74 8.68
CA ASN A 283 13.60 17.89 8.79
C ASN A 283 13.29 16.39 8.61
N ARG A 284 12.15 16.05 7.99
CA ARG A 284 11.78 14.68 7.62
C ARG A 284 12.33 14.38 6.23
N ARG A 285 12.79 13.14 6.03
CA ARG A 285 13.37 12.69 4.77
C ARG A 285 12.47 11.63 4.17
N ASN A 286 12.26 11.70 2.85
CA ASN A 286 11.67 10.57 2.15
C ASN A 286 12.50 9.30 2.40
N THR A 287 11.94 8.33 3.14
CA THR A 287 12.65 7.14 3.59
C THR A 287 13.18 6.32 2.42
N LEU A 288 12.38 6.12 1.38
CA LEU A 288 12.79 5.38 0.18
C LEU A 288 14.04 6.00 -0.44
N ILE A 289 13.97 7.29 -0.76
CA ILE A 289 15.08 8.00 -1.41
C ILE A 289 16.31 8.08 -0.50
N TRP A 290 16.10 8.35 0.78
CA TRP A 290 17.20 8.45 1.74
C TRP A 290 17.96 7.12 1.87
N ARG A 291 17.24 6.00 1.99
CA ARG A 291 17.86 4.67 2.10
C ARG A 291 18.59 4.26 0.83
N MET A 292 18.05 4.60 -0.35
CA MET A 292 18.76 4.39 -1.62
C MET A 292 20.13 5.08 -1.64
N TRP A 293 20.23 6.32 -1.16
CA TRP A 293 21.50 7.03 -1.09
C TRP A 293 22.45 6.55 0.03
N CYS A 294 21.92 5.97 1.11
CA CYS A 294 22.71 5.38 2.18
C CYS A 294 23.29 4.00 1.81
N ASN A 295 22.59 3.23 0.98
CA ASN A 295 23.08 1.95 0.49
C ASN A 295 24.16 2.18 -0.57
N GLU A 296 25.34 1.59 -0.36
CA GLU A 296 26.52 1.84 -1.19
C GLU A 296 26.34 1.39 -2.64
N THR A 297 25.83 0.18 -2.85
CA THR A 297 25.62 -0.37 -4.21
C THR A 297 24.52 0.39 -4.95
N ILE A 298 23.40 0.70 -4.31
CA ILE A 298 22.33 1.50 -4.94
C ILE A 298 22.85 2.91 -5.29
N ARG A 299 23.66 3.51 -4.41
CA ARG A 299 24.28 4.82 -4.66
C ARG A 299 25.20 4.78 -5.88
N GLU A 300 26.00 3.73 -6.05
CA GLU A 300 26.82 3.55 -7.25
C GLU A 300 25.96 3.46 -8.52
N GLU A 301 24.90 2.67 -8.50
CA GLU A 301 23.94 2.55 -9.62
C GLU A 301 23.25 3.88 -9.95
N LEU A 302 22.87 4.66 -8.94
CA LEU A 302 22.32 6.01 -9.12
C LEU A 302 23.33 6.96 -9.76
N LEU A 303 24.60 6.91 -9.35
CA LEU A 303 25.66 7.73 -9.94
C LEU A 303 25.92 7.33 -11.39
N GLU A 304 25.98 6.03 -11.68
CA GLU A 304 26.11 5.51 -13.04
C GLU A 304 24.96 6.00 -13.94
N GLU A 305 23.72 5.94 -13.44
CA GLU A 305 22.55 6.40 -14.18
C GLU A 305 22.58 7.93 -14.40
N ILE A 306 23.00 8.72 -13.41
CA ILE A 306 23.21 10.16 -13.57
C ILE A 306 24.24 10.45 -14.66
N TYR A 307 25.39 9.75 -14.64
CA TYR A 307 26.44 9.92 -15.65
C TYR A 307 25.99 9.48 -17.04
N ARG A 308 25.14 8.45 -17.13
CA ARG A 308 24.54 7.99 -18.39
C ARG A 308 23.55 9.01 -18.94
N GLN A 309 22.70 9.59 -18.10
CA GLN A 309 21.68 10.55 -18.52
C GLN A 309 22.26 11.94 -18.87
N TYR A 310 23.31 12.39 -18.18
CA TYR A 310 23.80 13.78 -18.33
C TYR A 310 24.13 14.21 -19.77
N PRO A 311 24.86 13.42 -20.61
CA PRO A 311 25.09 13.81 -22.00
C PRO A 311 23.81 13.98 -22.81
N MET A 312 22.82 13.09 -22.61
CA MET A 312 21.51 13.19 -23.26
C MET A 312 20.72 14.40 -22.76
N TYR A 313 20.81 14.69 -21.47
CA TYR A 313 20.20 15.86 -20.82
C TYR A 313 20.76 17.18 -21.37
N LEU A 314 22.08 17.26 -21.52
CA LEU A 314 22.77 18.41 -22.09
C LEU A 314 22.42 18.58 -23.58
N GLU A 315 22.44 17.50 -24.35
CA GLU A 315 22.02 17.54 -25.75
C GLU A 315 20.55 17.99 -25.88
N PHE A 316 19.68 17.48 -25.01
CA PHE A 316 18.27 17.85 -24.98
C PHE A 316 18.06 19.35 -24.73
N SER A 317 18.87 19.98 -23.89
CA SER A 317 18.77 21.44 -23.68
C SER A 317 19.36 22.25 -24.83
N GLN A 318 20.34 21.71 -25.56
CA GLN A 318 21.07 22.41 -26.62
C GLN A 318 20.49 22.19 -28.02
N ASN A 319 19.68 21.15 -28.26
CA ASN A 319 19.17 20.80 -29.58
C ASN A 319 17.95 21.62 -30.05
N GLY A 320 17.65 22.75 -29.40
CA GLY A 320 16.56 23.65 -29.77
C GLY A 320 15.19 23.28 -29.22
N THR A 321 15.05 22.23 -28.39
CA THR A 321 13.76 21.87 -27.75
C THR A 321 13.23 23.03 -26.91
N ILE A 322 14.06 23.61 -26.03
CA ILE A 322 13.70 24.75 -25.17
C ILE A 322 13.28 25.97 -26.01
N ASP A 323 14.04 26.27 -27.07
CA ASP A 323 13.77 27.41 -27.95
C ASP A 323 12.45 27.22 -28.71
N SER A 324 12.15 25.98 -29.11
CA SER A 324 10.90 25.64 -29.81
C SER A 324 9.69 25.82 -28.88
N LEU A 325 9.74 25.31 -27.65
CA LEU A 325 8.66 25.48 -26.67
C LEU A 325 8.48 26.96 -26.30
N ALA A 326 9.58 27.69 -26.05
CA ALA A 326 9.53 29.12 -25.76
C ALA A 326 8.95 29.92 -26.93
N SER A 327 9.34 29.61 -28.17
CA SER A 327 8.80 30.28 -29.36
C SER A 327 7.31 30.00 -29.54
N LEU A 328 6.89 28.75 -29.32
CA LEU A 328 5.49 28.34 -29.40
C LEU A 328 4.60 29.13 -28.44
N ILE A 329 5.06 29.31 -27.20
CA ILE A 329 4.25 29.91 -26.13
C ILE A 329 4.41 31.44 -25.99
N SER A 330 5.51 32.01 -26.50
CA SER A 330 5.83 33.43 -26.32
C SER A 330 4.73 34.42 -26.74
N PRO A 331 3.96 34.22 -27.84
CA PRO A 331 2.88 35.14 -28.18
C PRO A 331 1.79 35.17 -27.11
N LEU A 332 1.44 34.02 -26.53
CA LEU A 332 0.44 33.91 -25.48
C LEU A 332 0.95 34.43 -24.13
N VAL A 333 2.26 34.35 -23.88
CA VAL A 333 2.89 35.01 -22.72
C VAL A 333 2.90 36.52 -22.89
N GLU A 334 3.17 37.03 -24.09
CA GLU A 334 3.15 38.47 -24.37
C GLU A 334 1.73 39.04 -24.19
N ALA A 335 0.71 38.32 -24.65
CA ALA A 335 -0.71 38.68 -24.55
C ALA A 335 -1.35 38.43 -23.17
N ASP A 336 -0.69 37.69 -22.27
CA ASP A 336 -1.20 37.35 -20.94
C ASP A 336 -1.49 38.62 -20.10
N PRO A 337 -2.77 38.88 -19.72
CA PRO A 337 -3.14 40.09 -18.98
C PRO A 337 -2.62 40.09 -17.53
N PHE A 338 -2.16 38.94 -17.01
CA PHE A 338 -1.61 38.79 -15.67
C PHE A 338 -0.07 38.80 -15.64
N ARG A 339 0.59 38.93 -16.79
CA ARG A 339 2.05 38.97 -16.87
C ARG A 339 2.59 40.19 -16.09
N ASN A 340 3.50 39.92 -15.16
CA ASN A 340 4.14 40.93 -14.31
C ASN A 340 5.64 41.11 -14.60
N PHE A 341 6.12 40.63 -15.74
CA PHE A 341 7.51 40.72 -16.21
C PHE A 341 7.57 41.20 -17.67
N THR A 342 8.73 41.67 -18.12
CA THR A 342 8.95 42.06 -19.53
C THR A 342 9.31 40.85 -20.40
N MET A 343 9.08 40.93 -21.72
CA MET A 343 9.53 39.87 -22.63
C MET A 343 11.06 39.70 -22.65
N ASN A 344 11.84 40.73 -22.30
CA ASN A 344 13.27 40.58 -22.09
C ASN A 344 13.61 39.70 -20.89
N GLN A 345 12.85 39.81 -19.78
CA GLN A 345 12.99 38.92 -18.63
C GLN A 345 12.56 37.48 -18.97
N PHE A 346 11.48 37.31 -19.75
CA PHE A 346 11.07 36.00 -20.27
C PHE A 346 12.22 35.31 -21.00
N TRP A 347 12.82 35.98 -22.00
CA TRP A 347 13.91 35.41 -22.78
C TRP A 347 15.19 35.19 -21.98
N GLY A 348 15.47 36.04 -20.98
CA GLY A 348 16.55 35.83 -20.02
C GLY A 348 16.35 34.58 -19.16
N ASP A 349 15.12 34.33 -18.70
CA ASP A 349 14.79 33.12 -17.94
C ASP A 349 14.83 31.86 -18.83
N VAL A 350 14.42 31.95 -20.10
CA VAL A 350 14.58 30.86 -21.09
C VAL A 350 16.07 30.54 -21.28
N GLU A 351 16.93 31.57 -21.35
CA GLU A 351 18.37 31.38 -21.41
C GLU A 351 18.95 30.72 -20.16
N TYR A 352 18.46 31.10 -18.98
CA TYR A 352 18.84 30.43 -17.73
C TYR A 352 18.44 28.94 -17.74
N VAL A 353 17.23 28.60 -18.19
CA VAL A 353 16.77 27.20 -18.34
C VAL A 353 17.65 26.42 -19.33
N ARG A 354 18.07 27.05 -20.43
CA ARG A 354 18.97 26.42 -21.42
C ARG A 354 20.35 26.08 -20.85
N ASN A 355 20.88 26.97 -20.02
CA ASN A 355 22.22 26.85 -19.40
C ASN A 355 22.21 26.07 -18.08
N TRP A 356 21.03 25.66 -17.60
CA TRP A 356 20.87 24.94 -16.34
C TRP A 356 21.68 23.63 -16.27
N PRO A 357 21.66 22.73 -17.29
CA PRO A 357 22.32 21.42 -17.17
C PRO A 357 23.80 21.50 -16.81
N GLU A 358 24.57 22.40 -17.43
CA GLU A 358 25.99 22.58 -17.13
C GLU A 358 26.22 23.09 -15.70
N SER A 359 25.46 24.12 -15.30
CA SER A 359 25.53 24.71 -13.96
C SER A 359 25.17 23.70 -12.88
N ARG A 360 24.13 22.89 -13.13
CA ARG A 360 23.67 21.85 -12.21
C ARG A 360 24.68 20.73 -12.10
N TYR A 361 25.15 20.19 -13.22
CA TYR A 361 26.06 19.06 -13.21
C TYR A 361 27.40 19.38 -12.55
N SER A 362 27.96 20.56 -12.83
CA SER A 362 29.18 21.03 -12.17
C SER A 362 29.03 21.09 -10.65
N ASN A 363 27.90 21.64 -10.17
CA ASN A 363 27.64 21.69 -8.73
C ASN A 363 27.32 20.31 -8.13
N LEU A 364 26.65 19.44 -8.88
CA LEU A 364 26.36 18.07 -8.45
C LEU A 364 27.65 17.26 -8.24
N VAL A 365 28.60 17.35 -9.15
CA VAL A 365 29.92 16.71 -9.01
C VAL A 365 30.64 17.23 -7.76
N ASP A 366 30.66 18.55 -7.56
CA ASP A 366 31.23 19.16 -6.36
C ASP A 366 30.56 18.64 -5.08
N GLN A 367 29.22 18.53 -5.06
CA GLN A 367 28.51 17.95 -3.92
C GLN A 367 28.88 16.49 -3.67
N ILE A 368 29.03 15.67 -4.70
CA ILE A 368 29.35 14.24 -4.57
C ILE A 368 30.79 14.04 -4.08
N GLU A 369 31.74 14.83 -4.59
CA GLU A 369 33.15 14.69 -4.26
C GLU A 369 33.51 15.31 -2.90
N ASN A 370 32.88 16.44 -2.56
CA ASN A 370 33.32 17.27 -1.44
C ASN A 370 32.40 17.21 -0.22
N ASN A 371 31.14 16.83 -0.35
CA ASN A 371 30.24 16.75 0.82
C ASN A 371 30.29 15.36 1.47
N PRO A 372 30.01 15.26 2.79
CA PRO A 372 29.77 13.98 3.42
C PRO A 372 28.66 13.18 2.72
N LEU A 373 28.88 11.88 2.58
CA LEU A 373 27.92 10.96 1.99
C LEU A 373 26.67 10.84 2.89
N PRO A 374 25.48 10.61 2.31
CA PRO A 374 24.32 10.16 3.06
C PRO A 374 24.62 8.91 3.90
N PHE A 375 24.24 8.93 5.18
CA PHE A 375 24.56 7.87 6.14
C PHE A 375 23.38 7.50 7.04
N SER A 376 23.32 6.23 7.43
CA SER A 376 22.30 5.67 8.32
C SER A 376 22.77 5.65 9.77
N VAL A 377 21.81 5.83 10.68
CA VAL A 377 21.99 5.65 12.13
C VAL A 377 21.38 4.30 12.47
N SER A 378 22.15 3.45 13.13
CA SER A 378 21.68 2.14 13.59
C SER A 378 20.64 2.30 14.71
N PRO A 379 19.73 1.33 14.89
CA PRO A 379 18.81 1.33 16.02
C PRO A 379 19.57 1.53 17.36
N PRO A 380 19.07 2.38 18.27
CA PRO A 380 19.71 2.59 19.57
C PRO A 380 19.70 1.31 20.42
N GLU A 381 20.85 0.94 20.98
CA GLU A 381 21.09 -0.28 21.77
C GLU A 381 21.17 0.06 23.27
N SER A 382 20.48 -0.68 24.15
CA SER A 382 20.67 -0.53 25.59
C SER A 382 22.06 -1.02 26.02
N CYS A 383 22.73 -0.30 26.91
CA CYS A 383 23.95 -0.77 27.56
C CYS A 383 24.02 -0.33 29.04
N SER A 384 24.97 -0.86 29.80
CA SER A 384 25.08 -0.60 31.25
C SER A 384 25.33 0.87 31.62
N ALA A 385 25.66 1.73 30.65
CA ALA A 385 25.97 3.14 30.84
C ALA A 385 24.91 4.08 30.21
N GLY A 386 23.82 3.54 29.64
CA GLY A 386 22.77 4.29 28.97
C GLY A 386 22.37 3.66 27.64
N ILE A 387 22.17 4.46 26.60
CA ILE A 387 21.84 3.98 25.24
C ILE A 387 23.03 4.21 24.31
N ARG A 388 23.57 3.14 23.75
CA ARG A 388 24.57 3.18 22.69
C ARG A 388 23.90 3.46 21.35
N VAL A 389 24.39 4.47 20.66
CA VAL A 389 23.99 4.85 19.32
C VAL A 389 25.21 4.66 18.42
N SER A 390 25.02 4.10 17.23
CA SER A 390 26.06 4.02 16.21
C SER A 390 25.51 4.43 14.85
N TRP A 391 26.39 4.80 13.92
CA TRP A 391 26.01 5.19 12.57
C TRP A 391 27.10 4.81 11.57
N ARG A 392 26.76 4.75 10.28
CA ARG A 392 27.74 4.47 9.24
C ARG A 392 28.63 5.69 9.00
N SER A 393 29.88 5.44 8.61
CA SER A 393 30.77 6.50 8.15
C SER A 393 30.16 7.23 6.95
N ALA A 394 30.39 8.55 6.89
CA ALA A 394 29.90 9.43 5.83
C ALA A 394 31.04 9.97 4.94
N GLY A 395 32.17 9.27 4.92
CA GLY A 395 33.40 9.69 4.26
C GLY A 395 34.52 10.03 5.25
N ASP A 396 35.63 10.53 4.71
CA ASP A 396 36.85 10.78 5.48
C ASP A 396 36.91 12.20 6.07
N GLN A 397 37.75 12.35 7.10
CA GLN A 397 38.07 13.65 7.72
C GLN A 397 36.85 14.40 8.29
N LEU A 398 35.92 13.65 8.86
CA LEU A 398 34.71 14.19 9.47
C LEU A 398 34.87 14.32 10.99
N THR A 399 34.17 15.31 11.52
CA THR A 399 33.87 15.40 12.95
C THR A 399 32.38 15.16 13.15
N TRP A 400 31.96 14.73 14.34
CA TRP A 400 30.56 14.40 14.58
C TRP A 400 29.97 15.28 15.66
N ARG A 401 28.68 15.59 15.49
CA ARG A 401 27.83 16.16 16.52
C ARG A 401 26.59 15.28 16.65
N LEU A 402 26.13 15.09 17.87
CA LEU A 402 24.93 14.34 18.20
C LEU A 402 24.03 15.21 19.07
N GLU A 403 22.74 15.19 18.80
CA GLU A 403 21.74 15.96 19.52
C GLU A 403 20.52 15.11 19.89
N VAL A 404 19.97 15.36 21.08
CA VAL A 404 18.68 14.78 21.53
C VAL A 404 17.70 15.89 21.85
N SER A 405 16.46 15.75 21.39
CA SER A 405 15.38 16.72 21.56
C SER A 405 14.02 16.01 21.70
N PRO A 406 13.04 16.56 22.46
CA PRO A 406 11.65 16.12 22.38
C PRO A 406 10.98 16.56 21.07
N ASP A 407 11.55 17.53 20.34
CA ASP A 407 11.11 17.89 19.00
C ASP A 407 11.68 16.92 17.97
N SER A 408 10.82 16.03 17.45
CA SER A 408 11.13 15.07 16.39
C SER A 408 11.66 15.69 15.09
N ILE A 409 11.44 16.99 14.90
CA ILE A 409 11.84 17.72 13.71
C ILE A 409 13.05 18.60 14.03
N PHE A 410 13.54 18.75 15.26
CA PHE A 410 14.73 19.56 15.56
C PHE A 410 14.68 20.98 14.95
N THR A 411 13.53 21.65 15.09
CA THR A 411 13.26 22.99 14.56
C THR A 411 13.87 24.09 15.43
N SER A 412 13.95 23.87 16.74
CA SER A 412 14.45 24.85 17.71
C SER A 412 15.63 24.27 18.51
N PRO A 413 16.81 24.92 18.46
CA PRO A 413 17.94 24.54 19.31
C PRO A 413 17.65 24.64 20.82
N ALA A 414 16.61 25.39 21.22
CA ALA A 414 16.24 25.56 22.62
C ALA A 414 15.58 24.31 23.23
N ASP A 415 15.04 23.41 22.39
CA ASP A 415 14.39 22.17 22.85
C ASP A 415 15.40 21.06 23.12
N ARG A 416 16.66 21.26 22.75
CA ARG A 416 17.73 20.30 22.95
C ARG A 416 17.95 19.97 24.43
N VAL A 417 17.87 18.68 24.74
CA VAL A 417 18.10 18.15 26.10
C VAL A 417 19.48 17.52 26.27
N TYR A 418 20.13 17.13 25.17
CA TYR A 418 21.49 16.57 25.20
C TYR A 418 22.27 16.90 23.92
N GLU A 419 23.58 17.09 24.07
CA GLU A 419 24.51 17.31 22.96
C GLU A 419 25.83 16.59 23.24
N ALA A 420 26.42 16.00 22.21
CA ALA A 420 27.74 15.40 22.27
C ALA A 420 28.52 15.65 20.98
N PHE A 421 29.85 15.50 21.07
CA PHE A 421 30.78 15.65 19.95
C PHE A 421 31.65 14.39 19.82
N PRO A 422 31.10 13.30 19.27
CA PRO A 422 31.80 12.03 19.17
C PRO A 422 33.04 12.14 18.27
N ALA A 423 34.13 11.50 18.68
CA ALA A 423 35.34 11.36 17.85
C ALA A 423 35.25 10.17 16.87
N ASP A 424 34.25 9.31 17.07
CA ASP A 424 34.01 8.09 16.32
C ASP A 424 32.53 8.00 15.93
N THR A 425 32.18 6.98 15.17
CA THR A 425 30.85 6.67 14.62
C THR A 425 29.89 6.03 15.62
N PHE A 426 30.15 6.21 16.93
CA PHE A 426 29.27 5.77 17.98
C PHE A 426 29.37 6.67 19.21
N TRP A 427 28.31 6.66 20.03
CA TRP A 427 28.25 7.38 21.30
C TRP A 427 27.33 6.68 22.30
N VAL A 428 27.59 6.83 23.60
CA VAL A 428 26.68 6.35 24.65
C VAL A 428 25.99 7.56 25.28
N ILE A 429 24.69 7.67 25.07
CA ILE A 429 23.85 8.71 25.66
C ILE A 429 23.48 8.27 27.09
N PRO A 430 23.76 9.09 28.12
CA PRO A 430 23.40 8.76 29.50
C PRO A 430 21.89 8.55 29.65
N GLU A 431 21.50 7.57 30.46
CA GLU A 431 20.11 7.13 30.65
C GLU A 431 19.13 8.30 30.97
N GLN A 432 19.56 9.32 31.72
CA GLN A 432 18.72 10.48 32.04
C GLN A 432 18.30 11.34 30.83
N PHE A 433 18.93 11.15 29.68
CA PHE A 433 18.64 11.85 28.42
C PHE A 433 18.00 10.93 27.38
N THR A 434 17.32 9.87 27.83
CA THR A 434 16.67 8.86 26.99
C THR A 434 15.17 8.75 27.34
N GLY A 435 14.33 8.28 26.41
CA GLY A 435 12.91 8.11 26.68
C GLY A 435 12.03 7.99 25.44
N PRO A 436 10.77 7.49 25.59
CA PRO A 436 9.83 7.26 24.49
C PRO A 436 9.51 8.51 23.66
N ASP A 437 9.61 9.69 24.28
CA ASP A 437 9.26 10.98 23.66
C ASP A 437 10.48 11.76 23.15
N LEU A 438 11.68 11.18 23.22
CA LEU A 438 12.92 11.82 22.78
C LEU A 438 13.35 11.30 21.41
N TRP A 439 13.95 12.20 20.64
CA TRP A 439 14.44 11.97 19.29
C TRP A 439 15.92 12.28 19.22
N LEU A 440 16.60 11.58 18.31
CA LEU A 440 18.03 11.67 18.04
C LEU A 440 18.28 12.20 16.63
N GLN A 441 19.30 13.06 16.51
CA GLN A 441 19.88 13.49 15.24
C GLN A 441 21.41 13.44 15.32
N VAL A 442 22.03 12.83 14.30
CA VAL A 442 23.48 12.82 14.12
C VAL A 442 23.85 13.76 12.97
N TYR A 443 24.97 14.47 13.12
CA TYR A 443 25.51 15.39 12.14
C TYR A 443 26.96 15.01 11.82
N ALA A 444 27.23 14.73 10.56
CA ALA A 444 28.58 14.77 10.01
C ALA A 444 28.96 16.24 9.79
N VAL A 445 30.11 16.66 10.30
CA VAL A 445 30.60 18.04 10.20
C VAL A 445 31.90 18.05 9.41
N LYS A 446 31.88 18.77 8.29
CA LYS A 446 33.03 18.98 7.41
C LYS A 446 33.20 20.48 7.17
N ASP A 447 34.39 21.00 7.44
CA ASP A 447 34.72 22.43 7.27
C ASP A 447 33.73 23.39 7.95
N GLY A 448 33.16 22.98 9.10
CA GLY A 448 32.18 23.76 9.86
C GLY A 448 30.75 23.71 9.30
N VAL A 449 30.49 22.94 8.24
CA VAL A 449 29.16 22.71 7.67
C VAL A 449 28.60 21.38 8.16
N GLU A 450 27.35 21.39 8.62
CA GLU A 450 26.69 20.20 9.18
C GLU A 450 25.80 19.48 8.16
N TYR A 451 25.95 18.15 8.12
CA TYR A 451 25.22 17.22 7.28
C TYR A 451 24.50 16.21 8.18
N ARG A 452 23.18 16.31 8.21
CA ARG A 452 22.32 15.52 9.11
C ARG A 452 22.17 14.07 8.65
N SER A 453 21.89 13.15 9.57
CA SER A 453 21.26 11.84 9.32
C SER A 453 19.74 11.96 9.14
N ALA A 454 19.04 10.86 8.88
CA ALA A 454 17.60 10.81 9.16
C ALA A 454 17.38 10.90 10.69
N ASN A 455 16.23 11.42 11.10
CA ASN A 455 15.86 11.51 12.52
C ASN A 455 15.39 10.13 12.98
N GLY A 456 15.76 9.74 14.20
CA GLY A 456 15.33 8.46 14.79
C GLY A 456 14.77 8.66 16.20
N PRO A 457 13.81 7.84 16.65
CA PRO A 457 13.42 7.84 18.05
C PRO A 457 14.60 7.42 18.92
N LEU A 458 14.76 8.06 20.08
CA LEU A 458 15.74 7.68 21.10
C LEU A 458 15.09 6.80 22.17
N VAL A 459 14.47 5.74 21.67
CA VAL A 459 13.97 4.65 22.47
C VAL A 459 14.94 3.53 22.18
N SER A 460 15.59 2.98 23.23
CA SER A 460 16.18 1.68 23.03
C SER A 460 15.03 0.80 22.61
N GLN A 461 15.10 0.23 21.41
CA GLN A 461 14.29 -0.96 21.18
C GLN A 461 14.77 -1.87 22.30
N ALA A 462 13.93 -2.08 23.32
CA ALA A 462 14.22 -3.08 24.30
C ALA A 462 14.57 -4.29 23.45
N GLU A 463 15.75 -4.86 23.65
CA GLU A 463 15.91 -6.26 23.35
C GLU A 463 14.89 -6.96 24.26
N THR A 464 13.63 -6.96 23.87
CA THR A 464 13.06 -8.25 23.58
C THR A 464 13.98 -8.78 22.49
N GLN A 465 14.94 -9.60 22.90
CA GLN A 465 15.66 -10.43 21.93
C GLN A 465 14.57 -11.26 21.29
N TYR A 466 14.13 -10.75 20.15
CA TYR A 466 13.30 -11.49 19.26
C TYR A 466 14.28 -12.28 18.42
N GLU A 467 14.20 -13.60 18.56
CA GLU A 467 14.86 -14.43 17.57
C GLU A 467 14.26 -14.04 16.21
N THR A 468 15.11 -13.65 15.26
CA THR A 468 14.71 -13.39 13.87
C THR A 468 14.62 -14.69 13.07
N THR A 469 15.00 -15.80 13.71
CA THR A 469 14.89 -17.19 13.26
C THR A 469 14.33 -18.02 14.41
N GLY A 470 13.19 -18.68 14.25
CA GLY A 470 12.60 -19.49 15.32
C GLY A 470 11.59 -20.51 14.79
N ASN A 471 11.20 -21.48 15.61
CA ASN A 471 10.23 -22.50 15.22
C ASN A 471 8.79 -21.98 15.31
N ILE A 472 8.37 -21.32 14.23
CA ILE A 472 6.98 -20.92 13.99
C ILE A 472 6.30 -21.97 13.12
N VAL A 473 5.20 -22.53 13.62
CA VAL A 473 4.51 -23.65 13.00
C VAL A 473 3.16 -23.20 12.47
N ILE A 474 2.84 -23.54 11.22
CA ILE A 474 1.49 -23.38 10.65
C ILE A 474 0.60 -24.44 11.31
N ASN A 475 -0.43 -24.02 12.04
CA ASN A 475 -1.24 -24.93 12.87
C ASN A 475 -2.72 -25.00 12.48
N GLU A 476 -3.23 -24.04 11.71
CA GLU A 476 -4.63 -24.07 11.23
C GLU A 476 -4.77 -23.41 9.86
N ILE A 477 -5.62 -23.96 8.99
CA ILE A 477 -5.84 -23.46 7.62
C ILE A 477 -7.32 -23.49 7.26
N ASN A 478 -7.85 -22.36 6.83
CA ASN A 478 -9.15 -22.21 6.20
C ASN A 478 -8.95 -21.80 4.73
N PHE A 479 -8.97 -22.78 3.83
CA PHE A 479 -8.73 -22.57 2.40
C PHE A 479 -10.01 -22.56 1.56
N GLN A 480 -11.14 -22.93 2.15
CA GLN A 480 -12.44 -22.87 1.48
C GLN A 480 -13.56 -22.80 2.53
N SER A 481 -14.05 -21.58 2.77
CA SER A 481 -15.10 -21.34 3.74
C SER A 481 -16.46 -21.91 3.32
N ASN A 482 -17.33 -22.15 4.31
CA ASN A 482 -18.74 -22.43 4.04
C ASN A 482 -19.43 -21.15 3.50
N PRO A 483 -20.24 -21.21 2.43
CA PRO A 483 -20.90 -20.01 1.88
C PRO A 483 -21.79 -19.24 2.86
N GLN A 484 -22.30 -19.90 3.92
CA GLN A 484 -23.15 -19.29 4.94
C GLN A 484 -22.36 -18.78 6.17
N PHE A 485 -21.07 -19.12 6.26
CA PHE A 485 -20.16 -18.73 7.33
C PHE A 485 -18.78 -18.52 6.68
N ASN A 486 -18.57 -17.32 6.12
CA ASN A 486 -17.42 -17.05 5.27
C ASN A 486 -16.49 -15.97 5.85
N PRO A 487 -15.49 -16.35 6.66
CA PRO A 487 -14.47 -15.43 7.16
C PRO A 487 -13.37 -15.07 6.13
N GLY A 488 -13.50 -15.48 4.86
CA GLY A 488 -12.41 -15.41 3.87
C GLY A 488 -11.36 -16.50 4.11
N ASP A 489 -10.28 -16.47 3.31
CA ASP A 489 -9.17 -17.40 3.48
C ASP A 489 -8.28 -16.93 4.63
N TRP A 490 -7.86 -17.86 5.48
CA TRP A 490 -6.93 -17.55 6.55
C TRP A 490 -6.11 -18.77 6.93
N PHE A 491 -4.95 -18.53 7.52
CA PHE A 491 -4.21 -19.56 8.23
C PHE A 491 -3.65 -18.98 9.53
N GLU A 492 -3.32 -19.87 10.45
CA GLU A 492 -2.75 -19.52 11.74
C GLU A 492 -1.34 -20.09 11.86
N VAL A 493 -0.48 -19.33 12.54
CA VAL A 493 0.79 -19.82 13.05
C VAL A 493 0.85 -19.72 14.55
N ILE A 494 1.64 -20.60 15.16
CA ILE A 494 1.92 -20.60 16.60
C ILE A 494 3.43 -20.53 16.84
N ASN A 495 3.81 -19.72 17.83
CA ASN A 495 5.19 -19.71 18.32
C ASN A 495 5.42 -20.84 19.33
N THR A 496 6.22 -21.84 18.94
CA THR A 496 6.56 -22.99 19.79
C THR A 496 7.85 -22.79 20.59
N GLU A 497 8.55 -21.67 20.37
CA GLU A 497 9.75 -21.31 21.10
C GLU A 497 9.43 -20.86 22.53
N GLN A 498 10.46 -20.83 23.38
CA GLN A 498 10.38 -20.30 24.75
C GLN A 498 10.64 -18.79 24.81
N THR A 499 10.97 -18.16 23.68
CA THR A 499 11.23 -16.73 23.55
C THR A 499 10.29 -16.09 22.51
N PRO A 500 9.99 -14.79 22.63
CA PRO A 500 9.30 -14.07 21.59
C PRO A 500 10.07 -14.12 20.26
N VAL A 501 9.36 -14.27 19.14
CA VAL A 501 9.96 -14.32 17.79
C VAL A 501 9.47 -13.14 16.98
N SER A 502 10.38 -12.48 16.27
CA SER A 502 10.05 -11.39 15.36
C SER A 502 9.87 -11.96 13.96
N LEU A 503 8.70 -11.69 13.37
CA LEU A 503 8.42 -12.06 11.99
C LEU A 503 8.81 -10.95 11.00
N ALA A 504 9.53 -9.91 11.44
CA ALA A 504 9.94 -8.83 10.54
C ALA A 504 10.82 -9.34 9.40
N GLY A 505 10.39 -9.08 8.16
CA GLY A 505 11.07 -9.52 6.95
C GLY A 505 10.80 -10.97 6.56
N TRP A 506 10.01 -11.73 7.33
CA TRP A 506 9.63 -13.10 6.98
C TRP A 506 8.68 -13.10 5.78
N ALA A 507 8.72 -14.16 4.99
CA ALA A 507 7.95 -14.35 3.77
C ALA A 507 6.85 -15.41 3.92
N LEU A 508 5.63 -15.07 3.52
CA LEU A 508 4.50 -15.97 3.30
C LEU A 508 4.33 -16.18 1.80
N ARG A 509 4.25 -17.43 1.33
CA ARG A 509 4.07 -17.74 -0.10
C ARG A 509 3.16 -18.92 -0.29
N ASP A 510 2.52 -19.00 -1.45
CA ASP A 510 1.80 -20.20 -1.88
C ASP A 510 2.59 -20.99 -2.98
N ASN A 511 1.93 -21.90 -3.72
CA ASN A 511 2.56 -22.63 -4.84
C ASN A 511 2.93 -21.74 -6.04
N ASN A 512 2.30 -20.58 -6.19
CA ASN A 512 2.65 -19.58 -7.17
C ASN A 512 3.82 -18.76 -6.61
N SER A 513 5.01 -18.91 -7.20
CA SER A 513 6.24 -18.22 -6.77
C SER A 513 6.10 -16.70 -6.68
N SER A 514 5.14 -16.18 -7.41
CA SER A 514 4.83 -14.79 -7.50
C SER A 514 3.98 -14.33 -6.30
N ASN A 515 3.11 -15.17 -5.73
CA ASN A 515 2.35 -14.84 -4.53
C ASN A 515 3.28 -14.82 -3.30
N LEU A 516 3.56 -13.63 -2.78
CA LEU A 516 4.50 -13.39 -1.69
C LEU A 516 4.00 -12.25 -0.80
N THR A 517 3.86 -12.50 0.50
CA THR A 517 3.69 -11.44 1.49
C THR A 517 4.88 -11.40 2.42
N ILE A 518 5.48 -10.22 2.61
CA ILE A 518 6.54 -10.04 3.62
C ILE A 518 5.95 -9.36 4.84
N LEU A 519 6.31 -9.89 6.00
CA LEU A 519 5.79 -9.49 7.28
C LEU A 519 6.54 -8.27 7.87
N GLY A 520 5.79 -7.40 8.55
CA GLY A 520 6.29 -6.17 9.20
C GLY A 520 6.81 -6.41 10.63
N GLU A 521 6.83 -5.37 11.48
CA GLU A 521 7.28 -5.44 12.89
C GLU A 521 6.31 -6.25 13.76
N LEU A 522 6.35 -7.57 13.60
CA LEU A 522 5.44 -8.50 14.24
C LEU A 522 6.16 -9.36 15.22
N VAL A 523 5.56 -9.49 16.37
CA VAL A 523 6.11 -10.25 17.46
C VAL A 523 5.04 -11.23 17.90
N ILE A 524 5.41 -12.50 17.89
CA ILE A 524 4.59 -13.56 18.44
C ILE A 524 5.27 -14.07 19.72
N ASN A 525 4.60 -13.92 20.87
CA ASN A 525 5.16 -14.38 22.15
C ASN A 525 5.06 -15.91 22.27
N PRO A 526 5.84 -16.55 23.18
CA PRO A 526 5.78 -18.00 23.40
C PRO A 526 4.36 -18.51 23.60
N GLY A 527 3.97 -19.52 22.82
CA GLY A 527 2.65 -20.16 22.88
C GLY A 527 1.49 -19.31 22.36
N GLN A 528 1.75 -18.11 21.82
CA GLN A 528 0.70 -17.32 21.16
C GLN A 528 0.49 -17.78 19.72
N CYS A 529 -0.76 -17.65 19.28
CA CYS A 529 -1.17 -17.81 17.90
C CYS A 529 -1.32 -16.45 17.20
N MET A 530 -1.07 -16.42 15.89
CA MET A 530 -1.27 -15.27 15.02
C MET A 530 -1.97 -15.71 13.74
N VAL A 531 -3.08 -15.07 13.43
CA VAL A 531 -3.90 -15.36 12.26
C VAL A 531 -3.56 -14.42 11.12
N PHE A 532 -3.29 -14.96 9.95
CA PHE A 532 -3.15 -14.25 8.69
C PHE A 532 -4.42 -14.46 7.87
N SER A 533 -5.08 -13.38 7.43
CA SER A 533 -6.32 -13.45 6.62
C SER A 533 -6.19 -12.67 5.31
N SER A 534 -6.82 -13.16 4.23
CA SER A 534 -6.94 -12.48 2.94
C SER A 534 -8.01 -11.38 2.95
N ASP A 535 -8.98 -11.47 3.85
CA ASP A 535 -10.02 -10.46 4.08
C ASP A 535 -10.25 -10.28 5.60
N SER A 536 -9.58 -9.29 6.18
CA SER A 536 -9.68 -9.01 7.62
C SER A 536 -11.08 -8.54 8.04
N PHE A 537 -11.84 -7.94 7.12
CA PHE A 537 -13.19 -7.47 7.38
C PHE A 537 -14.18 -8.63 7.41
N ALA A 538 -14.13 -9.52 6.40
CA ALA A 538 -14.94 -10.73 6.38
C ALA A 538 -14.68 -11.59 7.62
N PHE A 539 -13.41 -11.79 7.97
CA PHE A 539 -13.03 -12.50 9.18
C PHE A 539 -13.62 -11.86 10.45
N SER A 540 -13.42 -10.55 10.63
CA SER A 540 -13.90 -9.84 11.82
C SER A 540 -15.44 -9.81 11.91
N SER A 541 -16.13 -9.81 10.76
CA SER A 541 -17.59 -9.89 10.71
C SER A 541 -18.14 -11.24 11.17
N VAL A 542 -17.35 -12.30 11.00
CA VAL A 542 -17.71 -13.67 11.40
C VAL A 542 -17.26 -13.96 12.83
N PHE A 543 -16.15 -13.37 13.26
CA PHE A 543 -15.55 -13.55 14.58
C PHE A 543 -15.54 -12.25 15.41
N GLU A 544 -16.71 -11.62 15.56
CA GLU A 544 -16.86 -10.28 16.17
C GLU A 544 -16.23 -10.11 17.57
N THR A 545 -16.07 -11.20 18.33
CA THR A 545 -15.54 -11.18 19.70
C THR A 545 -14.05 -11.50 19.79
N LEU A 546 -13.40 -11.84 18.68
CA LEU A 546 -11.97 -12.18 18.64
C LEU A 546 -11.12 -10.95 18.32
N PRO A 547 -9.80 -11.01 18.58
CA PRO A 547 -8.86 -10.03 18.04
C PRO A 547 -9.01 -9.94 16.52
N ALA A 548 -8.80 -8.75 15.96
CA ALA A 548 -8.70 -8.63 14.51
C ALA A 548 -7.55 -9.51 13.99
N PRO A 549 -7.75 -10.27 12.90
CA PRO A 549 -6.67 -11.03 12.29
C PRO A 549 -5.65 -10.05 11.77
N THR A 550 -4.45 -10.56 11.62
CA THR A 550 -3.35 -9.74 11.22
C THR A 550 -3.22 -9.78 9.71
N TRP A 551 -3.41 -8.61 9.09
CA TRP A 551 -3.73 -8.54 7.66
C TRP A 551 -2.45 -8.57 6.82
N TRP A 552 -1.99 -9.77 6.49
CA TRP A 552 -0.81 -9.99 5.62
C TRP A 552 -0.94 -11.17 4.66
N LEU A 553 -2.14 -11.54 4.22
CA LEU A 553 -2.26 -12.37 3.01
C LEU A 553 -2.64 -11.45 1.86
N THR A 554 -1.70 -11.25 0.94
CA THR A 554 -1.95 -10.52 -0.33
C THR A 554 -2.46 -11.44 -1.45
N PHE A 555 -2.74 -12.70 -1.11
CA PHE A 555 -3.22 -13.74 -2.01
C PHE A 555 -4.27 -14.62 -1.32
N ASN A 556 -5.08 -15.31 -2.12
CA ASN A 556 -6.05 -16.29 -1.65
C ASN A 556 -5.45 -17.70 -1.67
N LEU A 557 -6.02 -18.58 -0.86
CA LEU A 557 -5.65 -19.99 -0.78
C LEU A 557 -6.49 -20.80 -1.79
N SER A 558 -5.86 -21.68 -2.56
CA SER A 558 -6.54 -22.43 -3.61
C SER A 558 -7.49 -23.52 -3.06
N ASP A 559 -8.77 -23.46 -3.47
CA ASP A 559 -9.77 -24.48 -3.14
C ASP A 559 -9.57 -25.83 -3.86
N GLN A 560 -8.63 -25.90 -4.80
CA GLN A 560 -8.17 -27.12 -5.47
C GLN A 560 -6.91 -27.72 -4.82
N GLY A 561 -6.48 -27.16 -3.70
CA GLY A 561 -5.22 -27.50 -3.02
C GLY A 561 -4.11 -26.51 -3.34
N ASP A 562 -3.21 -26.35 -2.36
CA ASP A 562 -2.15 -25.35 -2.40
C ASP A 562 -0.94 -25.76 -1.54
N ARG A 563 0.12 -24.95 -1.57
CA ARG A 563 1.29 -25.09 -0.68
C ARG A 563 1.59 -23.79 0.01
N LEU A 564 1.28 -23.69 1.29
CA LEU A 564 1.66 -22.55 2.10
C LEU A 564 3.10 -22.71 2.61
N VAL A 565 3.89 -21.65 2.52
CA VAL A 565 5.30 -21.59 2.92
C VAL A 565 5.52 -20.38 3.80
N LEU A 566 6.12 -20.60 4.97
CA LEU A 566 6.66 -19.57 5.85
C LEU A 566 8.19 -19.61 5.74
N ALA A 567 8.82 -18.50 5.37
CA ALA A 567 10.26 -18.40 5.25
C ALA A 567 10.83 -17.24 6.06
N ASP A 568 12.04 -17.42 6.59
CA ASP A 568 12.76 -16.39 7.34
C ASP A 568 13.32 -15.29 6.40
N PRO A 569 13.85 -14.18 6.92
CA PRO A 569 14.39 -13.09 6.09
C PRO A 569 15.63 -13.49 5.27
N SER A 570 16.28 -14.62 5.60
CA SER A 570 17.38 -15.19 4.82
C SER A 570 16.89 -16.09 3.67
N GLY A 571 15.58 -16.25 3.53
CA GLY A 571 14.94 -17.09 2.51
C GLY A 571 14.87 -18.57 2.86
N ASN A 572 15.22 -18.97 4.08
CA ASN A 572 15.07 -20.38 4.49
C ASN A 572 13.61 -20.67 4.81
N THR A 573 13.10 -21.81 4.33
CA THR A 573 11.77 -22.28 4.76
C THR A 573 11.80 -22.67 6.23
N VAL A 574 11.00 -21.99 7.04
CA VAL A 574 10.78 -22.28 8.46
C VAL A 574 9.74 -23.39 8.59
N ASP A 575 8.61 -23.25 7.91
CA ASP A 575 7.58 -24.28 7.84
C ASP A 575 6.85 -24.25 6.49
N SER A 576 6.29 -25.39 6.08
CA SER A 576 5.42 -25.45 4.90
C SER A 576 4.46 -26.62 4.96
N VAL A 577 3.30 -26.44 4.35
CA VAL A 577 2.22 -27.43 4.25
C VAL A 577 1.67 -27.45 2.85
N SER A 578 1.48 -28.64 2.28
CA SER A 578 0.74 -28.82 1.02
C SER A 578 -0.54 -29.60 1.27
N TYR A 579 -1.70 -28.99 1.00
CA TYR A 579 -3.01 -29.59 1.25
C TYR A 579 -3.79 -29.81 -0.05
N LEU A 580 -4.79 -30.70 0.03
CA LEU A 580 -5.76 -30.98 -1.04
C LEU A 580 -7.17 -30.86 -0.48
N PRO A 581 -8.20 -30.62 -1.31
CA PRO A 581 -9.59 -30.54 -0.86
C PRO A 581 -10.18 -31.91 -0.49
N ASP A 582 -9.48 -33.00 -0.80
CA ASP A 582 -9.95 -34.36 -0.60
C ASP A 582 -8.81 -35.32 -0.20
N ALA A 583 -9.12 -36.62 -0.20
CA ALA A 583 -8.25 -37.65 0.33
C ALA A 583 -6.83 -37.56 -0.29
N PRO A 584 -5.76 -37.58 0.52
CA PRO A 584 -5.70 -38.01 1.92
C PRO A 584 -6.05 -36.93 2.97
N TRP A 585 -6.41 -35.72 2.56
CA TRP A 585 -6.85 -34.62 3.42
C TRP A 585 -8.36 -34.66 3.67
N PHE A 586 -8.83 -33.85 4.63
CA PHE A 586 -10.21 -33.93 5.13
C PHE A 586 -11.14 -33.03 4.31
N TRP A 587 -12.01 -33.66 3.52
CA TRP A 587 -13.02 -32.97 2.70
C TRP A 587 -13.96 -32.06 3.50
N GLN A 588 -14.07 -32.27 4.82
CA GLN A 588 -14.83 -31.38 5.70
C GLN A 588 -14.29 -29.93 5.70
N ALA A 589 -13.01 -29.74 5.40
CA ALA A 589 -12.40 -28.41 5.28
C ALA A 589 -12.58 -27.76 3.88
N ALA A 590 -13.05 -28.53 2.89
CA ALA A 590 -13.30 -28.05 1.54
C ALA A 590 -14.74 -27.51 1.41
N GLY A 591 -15.00 -26.32 1.96
CA GLY A 591 -16.30 -25.62 1.84
C GLY A 591 -17.42 -26.15 2.73
N ASN A 592 -17.14 -27.16 3.57
CA ASN A 592 -18.13 -27.74 4.48
C ASN A 592 -18.07 -27.15 5.90
N GLY A 593 -17.21 -26.15 6.10
CA GLY A 593 -17.19 -25.30 7.28
C GLY A 593 -16.18 -25.67 8.37
N SER A 594 -15.50 -26.82 8.27
CA SER A 594 -14.32 -27.08 9.10
C SER A 594 -13.10 -26.35 8.55
N THR A 595 -12.09 -26.17 9.39
CA THR A 595 -10.70 -25.86 8.99
C THR A 595 -9.84 -27.13 9.02
N LEU A 596 -8.66 -27.09 8.41
CA LEU A 596 -7.61 -28.07 8.68
C LEU A 596 -6.85 -27.64 9.93
N MET A 597 -6.82 -28.49 10.96
CA MET A 597 -6.10 -28.22 12.20
C MET A 597 -5.00 -29.25 12.45
N LEU A 598 -3.82 -28.79 12.83
CA LEU A 598 -2.70 -29.64 13.19
C LEU A 598 -2.92 -30.24 14.59
N THR A 599 -2.71 -31.56 14.73
CA THR A 599 -3.01 -32.28 15.98
C THR A 599 -1.95 -32.12 17.06
N ASP A 600 -0.73 -31.77 16.69
CA ASP A 600 0.39 -31.49 17.60
C ASP A 600 1.46 -30.75 16.80
N THR A 601 1.94 -29.62 17.33
CA THR A 601 2.92 -28.74 16.67
C THR A 601 4.29 -29.38 16.46
N SER A 602 4.54 -30.56 17.02
CA SER A 602 5.75 -31.36 16.78
C SER A 602 5.63 -32.33 15.60
N LEU A 603 4.44 -32.49 15.02
CA LEU A 603 4.20 -33.41 13.92
C LEU A 603 4.56 -32.80 12.56
N PRO A 604 4.96 -33.61 11.56
CA PRO A 604 5.29 -33.08 10.24
C PRO A 604 4.05 -32.56 9.50
N ASN A 605 4.08 -31.27 9.12
CA ASN A 605 3.02 -30.62 8.36
C ASN A 605 2.74 -31.23 6.98
N GLN A 606 3.73 -31.95 6.43
CA GLN A 606 3.61 -32.65 5.15
C GLN A 606 2.81 -33.95 5.20
N ASN A 607 2.49 -34.45 6.40
CA ASN A 607 1.72 -35.68 6.56
C ASN A 607 0.24 -35.34 6.80
N PRO A 608 -0.69 -35.72 5.90
CA PRO A 608 -2.12 -35.48 6.09
C PRO A 608 -2.68 -36.07 7.40
N SER A 609 -2.07 -37.16 7.89
CA SER A 609 -2.44 -37.79 9.17
C SER A 609 -2.07 -36.96 10.42
N SER A 610 -1.25 -35.93 10.27
CA SER A 610 -0.95 -34.97 11.34
C SER A 610 -2.08 -33.97 11.54
N TRP A 611 -2.99 -33.87 10.57
CA TRP A 611 -4.09 -32.92 10.56
C TRP A 611 -5.41 -33.62 10.89
N ILE A 612 -6.41 -32.83 11.30
CA ILE A 612 -7.80 -33.24 11.50
C ILE A 612 -8.74 -32.13 11.05
N PRO A 613 -10.03 -32.42 10.81
CA PRO A 613 -11.02 -31.38 10.58
C PRO A 613 -11.38 -30.70 11.91
N GLY A 614 -11.30 -29.38 11.94
CA GLY A 614 -11.69 -28.55 13.08
C GLY A 614 -13.21 -28.40 13.26
N PRO A 615 -13.65 -27.72 14.33
CA PRO A 615 -15.06 -27.33 14.49
C PRO A 615 -15.50 -26.37 13.39
N LEU A 616 -16.81 -26.09 13.30
CA LEU A 616 -17.35 -25.12 12.33
C LEU A 616 -16.71 -23.74 12.56
N GLY A 617 -15.99 -23.26 11.55
CA GLY A 617 -15.24 -22.00 11.59
C GLY A 617 -13.86 -22.07 12.23
N GLY A 618 -13.42 -23.25 12.67
CA GLY A 618 -12.10 -23.41 13.28
C GLY A 618 -11.98 -22.84 14.69
N THR A 619 -10.74 -22.69 15.16
CA THR A 619 -10.39 -22.15 16.48
C THR A 619 -9.38 -21.01 16.42
N PRO A 620 -9.65 -19.94 15.64
CA PRO A 620 -8.69 -18.86 15.51
C PRO A 620 -8.30 -18.22 16.85
N PHE A 621 -7.02 -17.88 16.95
CA PHE A 621 -6.28 -17.41 18.12
C PHE A 621 -6.18 -18.38 19.29
N SER A 622 -6.48 -19.67 19.10
CA SER A 622 -6.45 -20.68 20.15
C SER A 622 -5.42 -21.78 19.86
N PRO A 623 -4.48 -22.04 20.79
CA PRO A 623 -3.57 -23.18 20.66
C PRO A 623 -4.25 -24.52 21.00
N GLU A 624 -5.49 -24.49 21.54
CA GLU A 624 -6.21 -25.70 21.93
C GLU A 624 -7.07 -26.26 20.79
N ILE A 625 -6.86 -27.54 20.49
CA ILE A 625 -7.57 -28.27 19.42
C ILE A 625 -9.05 -28.51 19.78
N TRP A 626 -9.43 -28.39 21.05
CA TRP A 626 -10.78 -28.67 21.54
C TRP A 626 -11.22 -27.70 22.65
N ASP A 627 -11.78 -26.54 22.28
CA ASP A 627 -12.46 -25.65 23.22
C ASP A 627 -13.99 -25.84 23.15
N PRO A 628 -14.66 -26.23 24.27
CA PRO A 628 -16.11 -26.39 24.34
C PRO A 628 -16.91 -25.16 23.89
N ALA A 629 -16.37 -23.94 23.99
CA ALA A 629 -17.03 -22.72 23.55
C ALA A 629 -17.27 -22.69 22.02
N TRP A 630 -16.40 -23.34 21.23
CA TRP A 630 -16.56 -23.45 19.78
C TRP A 630 -17.60 -24.51 19.40
N SER A 631 -17.71 -25.58 20.20
CA SER A 631 -18.77 -26.60 20.02
C SER A 631 -20.19 -26.08 20.26
N ALA A 632 -20.32 -24.91 20.93
CA ALA A 632 -21.60 -24.25 21.21
C ALA A 632 -22.13 -23.40 20.03
N ARG A 633 -21.36 -23.22 18.94
CA ARG A 633 -21.81 -22.52 17.73
C ARG A 633 -22.58 -23.40 16.74
N GLY A 634 -22.68 -24.72 17.00
CA GLY A 634 -23.61 -25.58 16.27
C GLY A 634 -25.03 -25.07 16.51
N ALA A 635 -25.71 -24.57 15.48
CA ALA A 635 -27.02 -23.95 15.60
C ALA A 635 -28.15 -24.93 16.03
N VAL A 636 -27.81 -26.20 16.33
CA VAL A 636 -28.68 -27.23 16.91
C VAL A 636 -27.94 -28.07 17.97
N SER A 637 -28.65 -28.43 19.05
CA SER A 637 -28.19 -29.37 20.08
C SER A 637 -29.24 -30.45 20.33
N PHE A 638 -28.79 -31.64 20.78
CA PHE A 638 -29.57 -32.87 20.87
C PHE A 638 -29.70 -33.40 22.30
N ALA A 639 -30.90 -33.87 22.67
CA ALA A 639 -31.12 -34.70 23.86
C ALA A 639 -32.20 -35.77 23.63
N LEU A 640 -32.08 -36.93 24.28
CA LEU A 640 -33.15 -37.94 24.30
C LEU A 640 -34.31 -37.45 25.19
N ASN A 641 -35.54 -37.62 24.73
CA ASN A 641 -36.75 -37.22 25.43
C ASN A 641 -37.66 -38.44 25.68
N GLY A 642 -37.91 -38.75 26.95
CA GLY A 642 -38.77 -39.87 27.36
C GLY A 642 -38.04 -41.01 28.10
N PRO A 643 -38.78 -42.05 28.52
CA PRO A 643 -38.22 -43.16 29.31
C PRO A 643 -37.32 -44.08 28.48
N LEU A 644 -36.24 -44.55 29.11
CA LEU A 644 -35.35 -45.58 28.58
C LEU A 644 -35.50 -46.86 29.43
N PRO A 645 -35.59 -48.06 28.81
CA PRO A 645 -35.59 -48.33 27.38
C PRO A 645 -36.85 -47.82 26.66
N VAL A 646 -36.71 -47.50 25.37
CA VAL A 646 -37.80 -47.00 24.53
C VAL A 646 -38.76 -48.14 24.23
N HIS A 647 -40.05 -47.88 24.44
CA HIS A 647 -41.15 -48.73 24.00
C HIS A 647 -41.97 -47.99 22.94
N GLY A 648 -41.84 -48.42 21.70
CA GLY A 648 -42.57 -47.88 20.55
C GLY A 648 -41.96 -46.64 19.92
N ASN A 649 -42.14 -45.45 20.52
CA ASN A 649 -41.68 -44.19 19.93
C ASN A 649 -40.47 -43.60 20.67
N LEU A 650 -39.39 -43.31 19.94
CA LEU A 650 -38.23 -42.60 20.45
C LEU A 650 -38.46 -41.09 20.35
N GLY A 651 -38.52 -40.41 21.51
CA GLY A 651 -38.54 -38.95 21.57
C GLY A 651 -37.13 -38.35 21.56
N ILE A 652 -36.96 -37.29 20.78
CA ILE A 652 -35.72 -36.53 20.65
C ILE A 652 -36.07 -35.06 20.81
N LYS A 653 -35.36 -34.36 21.69
CA LYS A 653 -35.47 -32.91 21.86
C LYS A 653 -34.32 -32.24 21.15
N LEU A 654 -34.65 -31.37 20.21
CA LEU A 654 -33.72 -30.55 19.44
C LEU A 654 -33.85 -29.12 19.93
N THR A 655 -32.73 -28.48 20.30
CA THR A 655 -32.71 -27.06 20.70
C THR A 655 -31.85 -26.29 19.71
N THR A 656 -32.45 -25.30 19.05
CA THR A 656 -31.84 -24.48 18.00
C THR A 656 -31.77 -23.01 18.40
N ILE A 657 -30.70 -22.33 17.98
CA ILE A 657 -30.50 -20.89 18.21
C ILE A 657 -30.69 -20.04 16.95
N ALA A 658 -30.79 -20.68 15.78
CA ALA A 658 -31.12 -20.08 14.48
C ALA A 658 -31.89 -21.11 13.62
N PRO A 659 -32.61 -20.68 12.56
CA PRO A 659 -33.25 -21.60 11.63
C PRO A 659 -32.22 -22.50 10.93
N VAL A 660 -32.40 -23.82 11.00
CA VAL A 660 -31.46 -24.81 10.45
C VAL A 660 -32.14 -26.08 9.97
N THR A 661 -31.49 -26.78 9.03
CA THR A 661 -31.91 -28.11 8.60
C THR A 661 -31.02 -29.17 9.27
N ALA A 662 -31.62 -30.12 9.99
CA ALA A 662 -30.89 -31.21 10.63
C ALA A 662 -31.34 -32.59 10.12
N ASP A 663 -30.39 -33.51 9.98
CA ASP A 663 -30.63 -34.92 9.65
C ASP A 663 -30.57 -35.76 10.92
N VAL A 664 -31.62 -36.52 11.20
CA VAL A 664 -31.64 -37.51 12.27
C VAL A 664 -31.73 -38.91 11.66
N SER A 665 -30.76 -39.74 12.01
CA SER A 665 -30.63 -41.12 11.53
C SER A 665 -30.40 -42.10 12.68
N LEU A 666 -30.77 -43.36 12.51
CA LEU A 666 -30.59 -44.42 13.51
C LEU A 666 -29.77 -45.59 12.95
N PHE A 667 -28.77 -46.03 13.70
CA PHE A 667 -27.84 -47.09 13.33
C PHE A 667 -27.85 -48.24 14.34
N ASP A 668 -27.68 -49.48 13.87
CA ASP A 668 -27.36 -50.60 14.75
C ASP A 668 -25.88 -50.58 15.20
N LEU A 669 -25.52 -51.44 16.15
CA LEU A 669 -24.14 -51.55 16.65
C LEU A 669 -23.12 -52.00 15.59
N CYS A 670 -23.57 -52.51 14.45
CA CYS A 670 -22.70 -52.86 13.32
C CYS A 670 -22.52 -51.69 12.35
N GLY A 671 -23.06 -50.50 12.66
CA GLY A 671 -22.97 -49.31 11.82
C GLY A 671 -23.91 -49.33 10.61
N ARG A 672 -24.88 -50.26 10.56
CA ARG A 672 -25.90 -50.27 9.51
C ARG A 672 -27.02 -49.32 9.88
N GLN A 673 -27.40 -48.45 8.96
CA GLN A 673 -28.57 -47.58 9.12
C GLN A 673 -29.85 -48.43 9.12
N VAL A 674 -30.67 -48.28 10.15
CA VAL A 674 -31.89 -49.09 10.37
C VAL A 674 -33.18 -48.30 10.16
N MET A 675 -33.10 -46.98 9.99
CA MET A 675 -34.21 -46.10 9.61
C MET A 675 -33.75 -45.08 8.57
N GLU A 676 -34.65 -44.69 7.67
CA GLU A 676 -34.41 -43.62 6.69
C GLU A 676 -34.10 -42.28 7.38
N HIS A 677 -33.34 -41.43 6.71
CA HIS A 677 -32.99 -40.10 7.21
C HIS A 677 -34.26 -39.29 7.45
N THR A 678 -34.37 -38.69 8.63
CA THR A 678 -35.41 -37.70 8.88
C THR A 678 -34.76 -36.33 8.80
N VAL A 679 -35.00 -35.63 7.68
CA VAL A 679 -34.60 -34.23 7.53
C VAL A 679 -35.67 -33.37 8.20
N VAL A 680 -35.24 -32.55 9.15
CA VAL A 680 -36.12 -31.63 9.89
C VAL A 680 -35.63 -30.21 9.65
N GLU A 681 -36.51 -29.38 9.11
CA GLU A 681 -36.34 -27.93 9.14
C GLU A 681 -36.77 -27.43 10.52
N LEU A 682 -35.84 -26.79 11.22
CA LEU A 682 -36.01 -26.34 12.59
C LEU A 682 -35.95 -24.82 12.60
N GLU A 683 -36.99 -24.19 13.12
CA GLU A 683 -36.97 -22.78 13.50
C GLU A 683 -36.21 -22.61 14.83
N THR A 684 -35.81 -21.38 15.18
CA THR A 684 -35.20 -21.09 16.49
C THR A 684 -36.11 -21.52 17.64
N GLY A 685 -35.58 -22.29 18.59
CA GLY A 685 -36.31 -22.72 19.78
C GLY A 685 -36.14 -24.21 20.08
N VAL A 686 -37.16 -24.83 20.66
CA VAL A 686 -37.15 -26.26 21.03
C VAL A 686 -38.14 -27.00 20.16
N THR A 687 -37.68 -28.04 19.48
CA THR A 687 -38.51 -28.95 18.67
C THR A 687 -38.43 -30.37 19.23
N ASP A 688 -39.58 -30.98 19.50
CA ASP A 688 -39.67 -32.39 19.88
C ASP A 688 -39.92 -33.23 18.62
N LEU A 689 -38.94 -34.05 18.25
CA LEU A 689 -39.03 -35.04 17.18
C LEU A 689 -39.38 -36.41 17.77
N THR A 690 -40.26 -37.14 17.09
CA THR A 690 -40.62 -38.52 17.47
C THR A 690 -40.35 -39.46 16.32
N LEU A 691 -39.56 -40.51 16.57
CA LEU A 691 -39.25 -41.56 15.60
C LEU A 691 -39.96 -42.86 15.98
N ALA A 692 -40.68 -43.45 15.02
CA ALA A 692 -41.38 -44.72 15.23
C ALA A 692 -40.39 -45.90 15.18
N THR A 693 -40.24 -46.59 16.31
CA THR A 693 -39.27 -47.70 16.46
C THR A 693 -39.93 -49.08 16.52
N ASP A 694 -41.25 -49.16 16.35
CA ASP A 694 -42.04 -50.40 16.49
C ASP A 694 -41.60 -51.56 15.58
N LYS A 695 -40.94 -51.26 14.47
CA LYS A 695 -40.45 -52.25 13.50
C LYS A 695 -39.00 -52.69 13.75
N LEU A 696 -38.33 -52.09 14.74
CA LEU A 696 -36.95 -52.41 15.07
C LEU A 696 -36.90 -53.58 16.08
N PRO A 697 -35.99 -54.55 15.89
CA PRO A 697 -35.76 -55.60 16.88
C PRO A 697 -35.31 -55.05 18.24
N ASP A 698 -35.52 -55.83 19.30
CA ASP A 698 -34.94 -55.55 20.62
C ASP A 698 -33.42 -55.38 20.51
N GLY A 699 -32.89 -54.24 20.94
CA GLY A 699 -31.46 -53.97 20.75
C GLY A 699 -30.98 -52.60 21.21
N ILE A 700 -29.67 -52.40 21.07
CA ILE A 700 -29.00 -51.12 21.28
C ILE A 700 -28.78 -50.46 19.91
N TYR A 701 -29.10 -49.18 19.83
CA TYR A 701 -28.98 -48.38 18.63
C TYR A 701 -28.23 -47.07 18.94
N ILE A 702 -27.67 -46.47 17.89
CA ILE A 702 -27.04 -45.15 17.93
C ILE A 702 -27.90 -44.18 17.13
N VAL A 703 -28.40 -43.14 17.80
CA VAL A 703 -29.01 -41.98 17.16
C VAL A 703 -27.88 -41.06 16.72
N VAL A 704 -27.94 -40.57 15.49
CA VAL A 704 -26.98 -39.62 14.92
C VAL A 704 -27.76 -38.40 14.44
N LEU A 705 -27.40 -37.21 14.95
CA LEU A 705 -27.84 -35.91 14.45
C LEU A 705 -26.71 -35.31 13.60
N ARG A 706 -27.03 -34.84 12.39
CA ARG A 706 -26.11 -34.11 11.52
C ARG A 706 -26.67 -32.74 11.12
N ASN A 707 -25.83 -31.71 11.11
CA ASN A 707 -26.19 -30.38 10.62
C ASN A 707 -24.92 -29.67 10.11
N MET A 708 -24.79 -29.38 8.82
CA MET A 708 -23.67 -28.60 8.25
C MET A 708 -22.28 -28.95 8.82
N GLY A 709 -21.89 -30.23 8.76
CA GLY A 709 -20.61 -30.72 9.29
C GLY A 709 -20.60 -31.05 10.80
N PHE A 710 -21.58 -30.58 11.56
CA PHE A 710 -21.80 -30.95 12.97
C PHE A 710 -22.36 -32.37 13.09
N LEU A 711 -21.86 -33.15 14.05
CA LEU A 711 -22.32 -34.51 14.35
C LEU A 711 -22.46 -34.72 15.86
N GLN A 712 -23.67 -35.05 16.33
CA GLN A 712 -23.92 -35.52 17.70
C GLN A 712 -24.49 -36.93 17.69
N THR A 713 -24.14 -37.74 18.70
CA THR A 713 -24.64 -39.11 18.82
C THR A 713 -25.17 -39.40 20.21
N ALA A 714 -26.14 -40.33 20.30
CA ALA A 714 -26.53 -40.92 21.56
C ALA A 714 -26.91 -42.38 21.44
N LYS A 715 -26.61 -43.13 22.49
CA LYS A 715 -26.96 -44.53 22.62
C LYS A 715 -28.36 -44.68 23.19
N VAL A 716 -29.19 -45.51 22.57
CA VAL A 716 -30.54 -45.84 23.00
C VAL A 716 -30.74 -47.35 23.05
N THR A 717 -31.54 -47.83 24.01
CA THR A 717 -32.03 -49.21 24.03
C THR A 717 -33.50 -49.21 23.64
N ILE A 718 -33.85 -49.99 22.61
CA ILE A 718 -35.20 -50.09 22.07
C ILE A 718 -35.72 -51.51 22.35
N LEU A 719 -36.94 -51.60 22.86
CA LEU A 719 -37.68 -52.84 23.04
C LEU A 719 -38.88 -52.82 22.10
N GLY A 720 -38.90 -53.75 21.15
CA GLY A 720 -39.96 -53.91 20.17
C GLY A 720 -41.30 -54.26 20.84
N ALA A 721 -42.40 -53.83 20.22
CA ALA A 721 -43.73 -54.26 20.63
C ALA A 721 -43.88 -55.77 20.32
N ARG A 722 -44.08 -56.59 21.36
CA ARG A 722 -44.50 -58.00 21.19
C ARG A 722 -45.99 -58.11 20.91
#